data_AF-A0AAV0C2Q4-F1
#
_entry.id   AF-A0AAV0C2Q4-F1
#
_cell.length_a   1.000
_cell.length_b   1.000
_cell.length_c   1.000
_cell.angle_alpha   90.00
_cell.angle_beta   90.00
_cell.angle_gamma   90.00
#
_symmetry.space_group_name_H-M   'P 1'
#
loop_
_entity.id
_entity.type
_entity.pdbx_description
1 polymer ?
#
loop_
_entity_poly.entity_id
_entity_poly.type
_entity_poly.pdbx_seq_one_letter_code
_entity_poly.pdbx_strand_id
1 'polypeptide(L)'
;MHLYNAWLPPPVAEQTRKEGEAFAEVVKTAKESYKQDDPESVYATLKWISVLDLFIKARSELRIEDVKDLVEFGLDLFRLSENKLNIQVRWGNLLVRILNKFRKKLDLEVQWRPFYDTLVHTHFTRNTGPEGWRLKQRHFETVTSLVRSSRRFFPSGSGFEIWTEFRSVLENPWHNSVFEGSGFVRLFLPTNVENKDFFSYDWIRSCLDHWDSIPNSQFWSSQWTSLTARVIKNYSNLDWEVFLPNFFNRYLNMFEVPVANGSGSNPFSVDVPRNTRFLFSNRTVTPSKAIAKSVVYLLSPGGSTLHHFEKLVNLLEQYYHPSNGGRWTYSLERFLFYLVTTFQKRLQLEQQRKDKGELSARFLRQVDRTSFVNIILRLIDRGQYSKNEHLSETVAAATSILSYIEPSLVLPFLASRFHMASETMTATHQLKSAVMSVAFSARSLFLMALSTSSMKSDADDHDGSFVDLLSISLSNALLGMDANDPPKTLATLQLIGSLFSNMAILEDNADGVFCMPEFHFSEWLDEFFCRLFSLLQHLEPSSVVNEGLHSPATSGTFLVEDGPYYFCMLEILMGRLSESLYKQALKKISKFVTMNILPGAIAEVGLLCCASVHPNPKEAVTHLVKPMLESAILSFKGTPVTGFGGRGTSEASRVSKEKLMLSPALENAIEYQLKVLSIGISYAGPALLHYKDELKEAIACAFNSPSWKVNGAGDHVLRSLLGSLVLYYPIDQYKCLLHHSAAPALEEWISTKDFANDKRLMAPGWHVPCQEEIQFANELLSLHFDSALVELSRICKSKIHSDSGDEKEHLKVTLLRIDSSLQGVLSCLPDFRPSCKEGMVEEQGHIPFLIAGATGACVGSAELREKAADVIHSACLYLLEKKSDDSILLLLLIRIMDSLVNYGSSEYDEWVNHRQAWKLESPGIVEPPVNYIVSSHSKGKRRSRWALIDKAYMHSTWRASQSSYHIFRMMGNLSPSDHVLLLMDDLLNLSLHSYETVRVIAGKSLLKMMKRWPFTISKCVLTLSENLRSPSSPEYAVLGSCAVLATQTVLKCLTGYKGTFFFSDWNSFKLSSRVIKSSESNQ
;
A
#
# COMPACT_ATOMS: atom_id res chain seq x y z
N MET A 1 9.33 -21.36 -0.82
CA MET A 1 8.23 -20.44 -1.21
C MET A 1 8.11 -19.26 -0.27
N HIS A 2 7.79 -18.07 -0.78
CA HIS A 2 7.43 -16.95 0.08
C HIS A 2 6.01 -17.16 0.64
N LEU A 3 5.78 -16.89 1.94
CA LEU A 3 4.49 -17.13 2.62
C LEU A 3 3.28 -16.64 1.82
N TYR A 4 3.31 -15.39 1.36
CA TYR A 4 2.18 -14.80 0.62
C TYR A 4 1.86 -15.50 -0.69
N ASN A 5 2.81 -16.18 -1.34
CA ASN A 5 2.52 -16.99 -2.51
C ASN A 5 1.96 -18.36 -2.11
N ALA A 6 2.44 -18.92 -1.00
CA ALA A 6 1.94 -20.18 -0.45
C ALA A 6 0.50 -20.07 0.09
N TRP A 7 0.05 -18.86 0.44
CA TRP A 7 -1.28 -18.57 0.97
C TRP A 7 -2.23 -17.94 -0.06
N LEU A 8 -1.87 -17.95 -1.35
CA LEU A 8 -2.79 -17.52 -2.42
C LEU A 8 -4.00 -18.47 -2.53
N PRO A 9 -5.09 -18.04 -3.19
CA PRO A 9 -6.18 -18.95 -3.55
C PRO A 9 -5.63 -20.20 -4.26
N PRO A 10 -6.12 -21.41 -3.94
CA PRO A 10 -5.54 -22.65 -4.47
C PRO A 10 -5.36 -22.68 -6.00
N PRO A 11 -6.32 -22.20 -6.82
CA PRO A 11 -6.15 -22.14 -8.28
C PRO A 11 -4.98 -21.26 -8.73
N VAL A 12 -4.75 -20.14 -8.03
CA VAL A 12 -3.68 -19.18 -8.33
C VAL A 12 -2.33 -19.70 -7.82
N ALA A 13 -2.31 -20.30 -6.62
CA ALA A 13 -1.11 -20.84 -6.01
C ALA A 13 -0.43 -21.90 -6.89
N GLU A 14 -1.20 -22.82 -7.49
CA GLU A 14 -0.66 -23.86 -8.38
C GLU A 14 0.03 -23.25 -9.62
N GLN A 15 -0.57 -22.22 -10.22
CA GLN A 15 -0.01 -21.55 -11.39
C GLN A 15 1.31 -20.82 -11.09
N THR A 16 1.57 -20.42 -9.83
CA THR A 16 2.82 -19.73 -9.46
C THR A 16 4.07 -20.56 -9.71
N ARG A 17 3.96 -21.89 -9.76
CA ARG A 17 5.10 -22.80 -10.00
C ARG A 17 5.73 -22.60 -11.39
N LYS A 18 4.92 -22.20 -12.37
CA LYS A 18 5.37 -21.96 -13.75
C LYS A 18 6.10 -20.61 -13.93
N GLU A 19 6.05 -19.72 -12.93
CA GLU A 19 6.67 -18.39 -13.03
C GLU A 19 8.20 -18.43 -13.10
N GLY A 20 8.83 -19.44 -12.50
CA GLY A 20 10.28 -19.60 -12.57
C GLY A 20 10.77 -19.87 -13.99
N GLU A 21 10.02 -20.70 -14.73
CA GLU A 21 10.30 -21.03 -16.13
C GLU A 21 10.03 -19.81 -17.04
N ALA A 22 8.91 -19.13 -16.84
CA ALA A 22 8.59 -17.89 -17.55
C ALA A 22 9.64 -16.80 -17.29
N PHE A 23 10.18 -16.69 -16.07
CA PHE A 23 11.25 -15.75 -15.78
C PHE A 23 12.52 -16.07 -16.57
N ALA A 24 12.94 -17.34 -16.64
CA ALA A 24 14.10 -17.77 -17.41
C ALA A 24 13.93 -17.43 -18.90
N GLU A 25 12.75 -17.69 -19.47
CA GLU A 25 12.44 -17.36 -20.86
C GLU A 25 12.43 -15.85 -21.13
N VAL A 26 11.88 -15.05 -20.20
CA VAL A 26 11.93 -13.58 -20.27
C VAL A 26 13.38 -13.08 -20.23
N VAL A 27 14.23 -13.64 -19.36
CA VAL A 27 15.66 -13.27 -19.29
C VAL A 27 16.36 -13.62 -20.60
N LYS A 28 16.10 -14.81 -21.16
CA LYS A 28 16.65 -15.24 -22.46
C LYS A 28 16.22 -14.29 -23.58
N THR A 29 14.93 -14.00 -23.69
CA THR A 29 14.39 -13.10 -24.73
C THR A 29 14.90 -11.66 -24.57
N ALA A 30 15.10 -11.20 -23.33
CA ALA A 30 15.69 -9.89 -23.07
C ALA A 30 17.15 -9.82 -23.54
N LYS A 31 17.94 -10.90 -23.36
CA LYS A 31 19.30 -11.02 -23.89
C LYS A 31 19.31 -11.03 -25.42
N GLU A 32 18.44 -11.82 -26.05
CA GLU A 32 18.30 -11.90 -27.52
C GLU A 32 17.86 -10.57 -28.17
N SER A 33 17.14 -9.73 -27.42
CA SER A 33 16.75 -8.41 -27.92
C SER A 33 17.92 -7.42 -28.07
N TYR A 34 19.06 -7.71 -27.45
CA TYR A 34 20.30 -6.97 -27.62
C TYR A 34 21.17 -7.63 -28.69
N LYS A 35 21.59 -6.85 -29.69
CA LYS A 35 22.47 -7.30 -30.77
C LYS A 35 23.79 -6.56 -30.63
N GLN A 36 24.90 -7.29 -30.52
CA GLN A 36 26.23 -6.71 -30.37
C GLN A 36 26.62 -5.82 -31.57
N ASP A 37 26.11 -6.16 -32.76
CA ASP A 37 26.36 -5.44 -34.01
C ASP A 37 25.56 -4.12 -34.14
N ASP A 38 24.53 -3.91 -33.31
CA ASP A 38 23.69 -2.72 -33.33
C ASP A 38 23.69 -2.03 -31.96
N PRO A 39 24.49 -0.95 -31.78
CA PRO A 39 24.51 -0.18 -30.53
C PRO A 39 23.14 0.41 -30.14
N GLU A 40 22.21 0.60 -31.07
CA GLU A 40 20.85 1.09 -30.79
C GLU A 40 19.90 0.01 -30.25
N SER A 41 20.25 -1.27 -30.44
CA SER A 41 19.46 -2.40 -29.95
C SER A 41 19.25 -2.38 -28.43
N VAL A 42 20.09 -1.66 -27.66
CA VAL A 42 19.91 -1.49 -26.22
C VAL A 42 18.56 -0.87 -25.86
N TYR A 43 17.98 0.00 -26.71
CA TYR A 43 16.65 0.57 -26.47
C TYR A 43 15.54 -0.49 -26.50
N ALA A 44 15.71 -1.55 -27.31
CA ALA A 44 14.77 -2.66 -27.36
C ALA A 44 14.69 -3.42 -26.02
N THR A 45 15.76 -3.38 -25.22
CA THR A 45 15.80 -4.03 -23.89
C THR A 45 14.88 -3.38 -22.85
N LEU A 46 14.55 -2.09 -23.01
CA LEU A 46 13.85 -1.30 -21.99
C LEU A 46 12.42 -1.77 -21.70
N LYS A 47 11.76 -2.43 -22.66
CA LYS A 47 10.41 -2.96 -22.48
C LYS A 47 10.36 -4.08 -21.44
N TRP A 48 11.43 -4.88 -21.36
CA TRP A 48 11.55 -6.02 -20.45
C TRP A 48 11.74 -5.61 -18.99
N ILE A 49 12.27 -4.42 -18.73
CA ILE A 49 12.53 -3.93 -17.35
C ILE A 49 11.26 -3.91 -16.50
N SER A 50 10.14 -3.44 -17.05
CA SER A 50 8.87 -3.45 -16.30
C SER A 50 8.42 -4.86 -15.97
N VAL A 51 8.66 -5.82 -16.86
CA VAL A 51 8.23 -7.20 -16.69
C VAL A 51 9.12 -7.94 -15.69
N LEU A 52 10.44 -7.81 -15.80
CA LEU A 52 11.39 -8.37 -14.83
C LEU A 52 11.12 -7.86 -13.41
N ASP A 53 10.71 -6.59 -13.27
CA ASP A 53 10.32 -6.03 -11.98
C ASP A 53 9.04 -6.65 -11.40
N LEU A 54 8.12 -7.15 -12.23
CA LEU A 54 6.89 -7.81 -11.77
C LEU A 54 7.22 -9.08 -11.01
N PHE A 55 8.09 -9.96 -11.54
CA PHE A 55 8.52 -11.18 -10.84
C PHE A 55 9.12 -10.88 -9.45
N ILE A 56 9.86 -9.78 -9.34
CA ILE A 56 10.45 -9.36 -8.06
C ILE A 56 9.35 -8.95 -7.07
N LYS A 57 8.39 -8.14 -7.52
CA LYS A 57 7.24 -7.64 -6.73
C LYS A 57 6.25 -8.75 -6.36
N ALA A 58 6.01 -9.66 -7.30
CA ALA A 58 5.20 -10.87 -7.16
C ALA A 58 5.80 -11.90 -6.20
N ARG A 59 7.06 -11.68 -5.79
CA ARG A 59 7.82 -12.57 -4.90
C ARG A 59 7.94 -13.99 -5.46
N SER A 60 7.94 -14.11 -6.79
CA SER A 60 8.06 -15.37 -7.53
C SER A 60 9.30 -16.15 -7.07
N GLU A 61 9.20 -17.47 -7.14
CA GLU A 61 10.33 -18.36 -6.86
C GLU A 61 11.24 -18.41 -8.08
N LEU A 62 12.37 -17.71 -8.00
CA LEU A 62 13.33 -17.60 -9.09
C LEU A 62 14.55 -18.48 -8.81
N ARG A 63 15.07 -19.14 -9.85
CA ARG A 63 16.34 -19.86 -9.80
C ARG A 63 17.48 -18.84 -9.63
N ILE A 64 18.47 -19.17 -8.82
CA ILE A 64 19.52 -18.20 -8.44
C ILE A 64 20.45 -17.96 -9.62
N GLU A 65 20.62 -18.96 -10.46
CA GLU A 65 21.38 -18.97 -11.71
C GLU A 65 20.81 -17.93 -12.68
N ASP A 66 19.51 -17.98 -12.99
CA ASP A 66 18.84 -17.02 -13.88
C ASP A 66 18.91 -15.58 -13.34
N VAL A 67 18.87 -15.42 -12.01
CA VAL A 67 19.02 -14.10 -11.36
C VAL A 67 20.45 -13.59 -11.47
N LYS A 68 21.47 -14.46 -11.31
CA LYS A 68 22.88 -14.11 -11.49
C LYS A 68 23.13 -13.67 -12.93
N ASP A 69 22.67 -14.48 -13.88
CA ASP A 69 22.71 -14.22 -15.32
C ASP A 69 22.11 -12.86 -15.70
N LEU A 70 20.98 -12.49 -15.10
CA LEU A 70 20.34 -11.20 -15.33
C LEU A 70 21.14 -10.04 -14.73
N VAL A 71 21.76 -10.23 -13.56
CA VAL A 71 22.57 -9.20 -12.91
C VAL A 71 23.84 -8.92 -13.71
N GLU A 72 24.53 -9.97 -14.17
CA GLU A 72 25.73 -9.85 -15.00
C GLU A 72 25.38 -9.16 -16.33
N PHE A 73 24.38 -9.66 -17.04
CA PHE A 73 23.89 -9.02 -18.28
C PHE A 73 23.49 -7.55 -18.08
N GLY A 74 22.77 -7.23 -17.00
CA GLY A 74 22.37 -5.87 -16.72
C GLY A 74 23.54 -4.95 -16.36
N LEU A 75 24.58 -5.47 -15.67
CA LEU A 75 25.80 -4.71 -15.38
C LEU A 75 26.62 -4.44 -16.66
N ASP A 76 26.68 -5.42 -17.56
CA ASP A 76 27.33 -5.26 -18.86
C ASP A 76 26.60 -4.25 -19.73
N LEU A 77 25.26 -4.36 -19.85
CA LEU A 77 24.44 -3.37 -20.54
C LEU A 77 24.61 -1.97 -19.95
N PHE A 78 24.71 -1.86 -18.62
CA PHE A 78 24.92 -0.58 -17.96
C PHE A 78 26.26 0.05 -18.38
N ARG A 79 27.33 -0.75 -18.50
CA ARG A 79 28.66 -0.30 -18.95
C ARG A 79 28.66 0.07 -20.43
N LEU A 80 28.09 -0.77 -21.29
CA LEU A 80 28.01 -0.54 -22.74
C LEU A 80 27.17 0.70 -23.10
N SER A 81 26.30 1.15 -22.19
CA SER A 81 25.40 2.29 -22.39
C SER A 81 25.97 3.64 -21.92
N GLU A 82 27.29 3.85 -21.97
CA GLU A 82 27.96 5.03 -21.37
C GLU A 82 27.35 6.38 -21.78
N ASN A 83 26.92 6.52 -23.04
CA ASN A 83 26.31 7.74 -23.57
C ASN A 83 24.77 7.73 -23.59
N LYS A 84 24.12 6.75 -22.94
CA LYS A 84 22.66 6.54 -22.98
C LYS A 84 22.08 6.56 -21.57
N LEU A 85 22.02 7.74 -20.95
CA LEU A 85 21.73 7.86 -19.51
C LEU A 85 20.35 7.31 -19.11
N ASN A 86 19.34 7.44 -19.97
CA ASN A 86 18.01 6.88 -19.69
C ASN A 86 18.05 5.35 -19.54
N ILE A 87 18.89 4.67 -20.32
CA ILE A 87 19.04 3.22 -20.26
C ILE A 87 19.72 2.83 -18.95
N GLN A 88 20.83 3.48 -18.62
CA GLN A 88 21.55 3.29 -17.37
C GLN A 88 20.66 3.54 -16.14
N VAL A 89 19.80 4.57 -16.18
CA VAL A 89 18.80 4.82 -15.13
C VAL A 89 17.83 3.65 -14.98
N ARG A 90 17.24 3.16 -16.08
CA ARG A 90 16.20 2.14 -15.98
C ARG A 90 16.78 0.79 -15.55
N TRP A 91 17.90 0.36 -16.15
CA TRP A 91 18.59 -0.88 -15.78
C TRP A 91 19.19 -0.80 -14.37
N GLY A 92 19.87 0.30 -14.03
CA GLY A 92 20.45 0.48 -12.71
C GLY A 92 19.40 0.41 -11.58
N ASN A 93 18.19 0.95 -11.79
CA ASN A 93 17.11 0.83 -10.81
C ASN A 93 16.56 -0.60 -10.67
N LEU A 94 16.61 -1.42 -11.72
CA LEU A 94 16.28 -2.85 -11.64
C LEU A 94 17.38 -3.61 -10.88
N LEU A 95 18.64 -3.41 -11.25
CA LEU A 95 19.81 -4.03 -10.60
C LEU A 95 19.87 -3.74 -9.11
N VAL A 96 19.67 -2.48 -8.70
CA VAL A 96 19.60 -2.10 -7.27
C VAL A 96 18.55 -2.92 -6.52
N ARG A 97 17.38 -3.16 -7.12
CA ARG A 97 16.31 -3.96 -6.50
C ARG A 97 16.69 -5.43 -6.39
N ILE A 98 17.24 -6.01 -7.46
CA ILE A 98 17.68 -7.41 -7.48
C ILE A 98 18.81 -7.64 -6.47
N LEU A 99 19.88 -6.85 -6.54
CA LEU A 99 21.02 -6.94 -5.64
C LEU A 99 20.57 -6.82 -4.17
N ASN A 100 19.74 -5.84 -3.83
CA ASN A 100 19.28 -5.69 -2.44
C ASN A 100 18.46 -6.89 -1.92
N LYS A 101 17.71 -7.57 -2.80
CA LYS A 101 16.90 -8.75 -2.46
C LYS A 101 17.76 -10.02 -2.36
N PHE A 102 18.68 -10.24 -3.29
CA PHE A 102 19.42 -11.49 -3.44
C PHE A 102 20.89 -11.45 -2.98
N ARG A 103 21.40 -10.31 -2.48
CA ARG A 103 22.82 -10.10 -2.08
C ARG A 103 23.46 -11.11 -1.13
N LYS A 104 22.67 -11.91 -0.40
CA LYS A 104 23.19 -12.95 0.52
C LYS A 104 23.37 -14.30 -0.17
N LYS A 105 22.74 -14.49 -1.32
CA LYS A 105 22.70 -15.74 -2.09
C LYS A 105 23.51 -15.66 -3.39
N LEU A 106 23.80 -14.44 -3.86
CA LEU A 106 24.59 -14.20 -5.06
C LEU A 106 26.08 -14.23 -4.72
N ASP A 107 26.83 -14.86 -5.61
CA ASP A 107 28.29 -14.85 -5.64
C ASP A 107 28.74 -14.14 -6.94
N LEU A 108 29.30 -12.94 -6.75
CA LEU A 108 29.62 -11.96 -7.80
C LEU A 108 30.89 -11.21 -7.41
N GLU A 109 31.70 -10.88 -8.41
CA GLU A 109 32.81 -9.93 -8.28
C GLU A 109 32.54 -8.71 -9.16
N VAL A 110 32.52 -7.52 -8.56
CA VAL A 110 32.19 -6.28 -9.26
C VAL A 110 33.28 -5.25 -9.04
N GLN A 111 33.95 -4.86 -10.13
CA GLN A 111 34.97 -3.82 -10.11
C GLN A 111 34.37 -2.44 -9.83
N TRP A 112 35.03 -1.66 -8.97
CA TRP A 112 34.56 -0.33 -8.57
C TRP A 112 34.87 0.77 -9.60
N ARG A 113 36.01 0.63 -10.30
CA ARG A 113 36.55 1.65 -11.23
C ARG A 113 35.57 2.04 -12.35
N PRO A 114 34.89 1.11 -13.04
CA PRO A 114 33.97 1.48 -14.11
C PRO A 114 32.82 2.40 -13.64
N PHE A 115 32.33 2.23 -12.42
CA PHE A 115 31.30 3.11 -11.86
C PHE A 115 31.86 4.50 -11.55
N TYR A 116 33.10 4.58 -11.08
CA TYR A 116 33.77 5.85 -10.83
C TYR A 116 33.98 6.61 -12.15
N ASP A 117 34.54 5.95 -13.16
CA ASP A 117 34.77 6.55 -14.48
C ASP A 117 33.45 7.03 -15.10
N THR A 118 32.37 6.23 -15.03
CA THR A 118 31.03 6.64 -15.48
C THR A 118 30.55 7.91 -14.77
N LEU A 119 30.76 8.02 -13.46
CA LEU A 119 30.38 9.22 -12.70
C LEU A 119 31.18 10.43 -13.16
N VAL A 120 32.51 10.29 -13.28
CA VAL A 120 33.42 11.36 -13.68
C VAL A 120 33.11 11.84 -15.11
N HIS A 121 33.04 10.94 -16.09
CA HIS A 121 32.77 11.28 -17.48
C HIS A 121 31.38 11.90 -17.70
N THR A 122 30.38 11.54 -16.90
CA THR A 122 29.01 12.03 -17.11
C THR A 122 28.69 13.30 -16.33
N HIS A 123 29.11 13.36 -15.05
CA HIS A 123 28.63 14.36 -14.09
C HIS A 123 29.67 15.40 -13.70
N PHE A 124 30.97 15.14 -13.94
CA PHE A 124 32.05 16.07 -13.60
C PHE A 124 32.60 16.80 -14.84
N THR A 125 31.97 16.64 -16.00
CA THR A 125 32.25 17.43 -17.21
C THR A 125 31.51 18.77 -17.19
N ARG A 126 32.15 19.84 -17.69
CA ARG A 126 31.55 21.19 -17.77
C ARG A 126 30.33 21.29 -18.70
N ASN A 127 30.13 20.33 -19.60
CA ASN A 127 28.99 20.31 -20.51
C ASN A 127 27.85 19.42 -19.95
N THR A 128 26.66 20.01 -19.78
CA THR A 128 25.47 19.29 -19.32
C THR A 128 24.85 18.39 -20.39
N GLY A 129 25.33 18.47 -21.63
CA GLY A 129 24.85 17.66 -22.75
C GLY A 129 23.40 17.97 -23.14
N PRO A 130 22.92 17.41 -24.27
CA PRO A 130 21.58 17.70 -24.79
C PRO A 130 20.44 17.03 -24.02
N GLU A 131 20.74 16.12 -23.09
CA GLU A 131 19.73 15.30 -22.38
C GLU A 131 19.04 16.00 -21.20
N GLY A 132 19.59 17.14 -20.76
CA GLY A 132 19.02 17.97 -19.70
C GLY A 132 19.33 17.51 -18.27
N TRP A 133 19.17 18.45 -17.33
CA TRP A 133 19.64 18.29 -15.94
C TRP A 133 18.86 17.24 -15.13
N ARG A 134 17.54 17.09 -15.36
CA ARG A 134 16.69 16.16 -14.61
C ARG A 134 17.07 14.70 -14.85
N LEU A 135 17.44 14.34 -16.08
CA LEU A 135 17.88 12.98 -16.39
C LEU A 135 19.25 12.70 -15.78
N LYS A 136 20.19 13.64 -15.88
CA LYS A 136 21.48 13.54 -15.19
C LYS A 136 21.31 13.36 -13.68
N GLN A 137 20.40 14.10 -13.03
CA GLN A 137 20.10 13.89 -11.61
C GLN A 137 19.68 12.44 -11.31
N ARG A 138 18.69 11.93 -12.05
CA ARG A 138 18.21 10.55 -11.86
C ARG A 138 19.28 9.53 -12.17
N HIS A 139 20.11 9.78 -13.17
CA HIS A 139 21.24 8.93 -13.52
C HIS A 139 22.22 8.85 -12.35
N PHE A 140 22.68 10.00 -11.86
CA PHE A 140 23.56 10.07 -10.71
C PHE A 140 22.98 9.34 -9.47
N GLU A 141 21.72 9.59 -9.15
CA GLU A 141 21.01 8.92 -8.06
C GLU A 141 20.94 7.39 -8.23
N THR A 142 20.81 6.92 -9.47
CA THR A 142 20.78 5.50 -9.80
C THR A 142 22.17 4.89 -9.66
N VAL A 143 23.21 5.49 -10.26
CA VAL A 143 24.59 4.99 -10.19
C VAL A 143 25.07 4.91 -8.75
N THR A 144 24.87 5.97 -7.96
CA THR A 144 25.26 5.95 -6.54
C THR A 144 24.48 4.94 -5.71
N SER A 145 23.23 4.64 -6.07
CA SER A 145 22.48 3.55 -5.43
C SER A 145 23.03 2.18 -5.82
N LEU A 146 23.39 2.01 -7.10
CA LEU A 146 23.98 0.78 -7.63
C LEU A 146 25.34 0.49 -7.00
N VAL A 147 26.21 1.50 -6.88
CA VAL A 147 27.49 1.40 -6.16
C VAL A 147 27.26 0.95 -4.72
N ARG A 148 26.35 1.61 -3.99
CA ARG A 148 26.06 1.25 -2.58
C ARG A 148 25.60 -0.20 -2.42
N SER A 149 24.83 -0.73 -3.38
CA SER A 149 24.37 -2.13 -3.43
C SER A 149 25.46 -3.10 -3.88
N SER A 150 26.40 -2.66 -4.72
CA SER A 150 27.48 -3.48 -5.30
C SER A 150 28.73 -3.57 -4.41
N ARG A 151 28.97 -2.61 -3.52
CA ARG A 151 30.14 -2.55 -2.61
C ARG A 151 30.47 -3.82 -1.82
N ARG A 152 29.48 -4.70 -1.59
CA ARG A 152 29.73 -5.98 -0.89
C ARG A 152 30.58 -6.93 -1.73
N PHE A 153 30.48 -6.80 -3.06
CA PHE A 153 31.08 -7.64 -4.09
C PHE A 153 32.38 -7.03 -4.65
N PHE A 154 32.93 -6.01 -3.99
CA PHE A 154 34.21 -5.42 -4.40
C PHE A 154 35.34 -6.35 -3.93
N PRO A 155 36.31 -6.68 -4.81
CA PRO A 155 37.36 -7.63 -4.49
C PRO A 155 38.26 -7.15 -3.35
N SER A 156 39.07 -8.06 -2.80
CA SER A 156 40.15 -7.72 -1.88
C SER A 156 41.11 -6.69 -2.49
N GLY A 157 41.72 -5.84 -1.66
CA GLY A 157 42.60 -4.75 -2.11
C GLY A 157 41.87 -3.46 -2.53
N SER A 158 40.60 -3.53 -2.95
CA SER A 158 39.81 -2.36 -3.35
C SER A 158 39.79 -1.25 -2.29
N GLY A 159 39.77 -1.60 -0.99
CA GLY A 159 39.80 -0.62 0.09
C GLY A 159 41.06 0.25 0.09
N PHE A 160 42.22 -0.38 -0.14
CA PHE A 160 43.50 0.31 -0.21
C PHE A 160 43.63 1.17 -1.47
N GLU A 161 43.22 0.64 -2.63
CA GLU A 161 43.20 1.37 -3.90
C GLU A 161 42.36 2.65 -3.82
N ILE A 162 41.11 2.52 -3.37
CA ILE A 162 40.17 3.64 -3.25
C ILE A 162 40.70 4.69 -2.26
N TRP A 163 41.25 4.25 -1.13
CA TRP A 163 41.83 5.19 -0.17
C TRP A 163 43.02 5.93 -0.76
N THR A 164 43.93 5.23 -1.44
CA THR A 164 45.13 5.82 -2.04
C THR A 164 44.79 6.81 -3.14
N GLU A 165 43.81 6.50 -3.99
CA GLU A 165 43.33 7.38 -5.07
C GLU A 165 42.83 8.72 -4.52
N PHE A 166 42.00 8.70 -3.47
CA PHE A 166 41.33 9.91 -2.97
C PHE A 166 42.06 10.60 -1.81
N ARG A 167 43.03 9.94 -1.16
CA ARG A 167 43.76 10.51 -0.02
C ARG A 167 44.47 11.81 -0.39
N SER A 168 45.18 11.85 -1.51
CA SER A 168 45.88 13.06 -1.97
C SER A 168 44.93 14.25 -2.18
N VAL A 169 43.68 13.99 -2.59
CA VAL A 169 42.63 15.00 -2.76
C VAL A 169 42.10 15.51 -1.41
N LEU A 170 42.21 14.73 -0.35
CA LEU A 170 41.76 15.07 1.00
C LEU A 170 42.78 15.89 1.81
N GLU A 171 44.05 15.93 1.40
CA GLU A 171 45.14 16.58 2.15
C GLU A 171 45.05 18.11 2.15
N ASN A 172 44.41 18.72 1.14
CA ASN A 172 44.20 20.17 1.08
C ASN A 172 42.74 20.55 1.44
N PRO A 173 42.45 20.91 2.71
CA PRO A 173 41.10 21.22 3.16
C PRO A 173 40.51 22.51 2.56
N TRP A 174 41.35 23.36 1.97
CA TRP A 174 40.94 24.65 1.41
C TRP A 174 40.57 24.59 -0.06
N HIS A 175 40.76 23.44 -0.72
CA HIS A 175 40.40 23.25 -2.11
C HIS A 175 39.04 22.54 -2.24
N ASN A 176 38.19 23.03 -3.15
CA ASN A 176 36.84 22.50 -3.36
C ASN A 176 36.77 20.99 -3.68
N SER A 177 37.84 20.43 -4.26
CA SER A 177 37.95 18.99 -4.55
C SER A 177 37.89 18.11 -3.31
N VAL A 178 38.20 18.64 -2.12
CA VAL A 178 38.17 17.90 -0.86
C VAL A 178 36.75 17.37 -0.57
N PHE A 179 35.73 18.17 -0.86
CA PHE A 179 34.33 17.80 -0.69
C PHE A 179 33.89 16.69 -1.66
N GLU A 180 34.45 16.68 -2.87
CA GLU A 180 34.22 15.62 -3.86
C GLU A 180 34.92 14.34 -3.44
N GLY A 181 36.20 14.44 -3.05
CA GLY A 181 37.00 13.32 -2.53
C GLY A 181 36.33 12.63 -1.35
N SER A 182 35.85 13.39 -0.35
CA SER A 182 35.15 12.82 0.81
C SER A 182 33.82 12.15 0.43
N GLY A 183 33.10 12.73 -0.54
CA GLY A 183 31.91 12.14 -1.13
C GLY A 183 32.19 10.79 -1.81
N PHE A 184 33.26 10.72 -2.61
CA PHE A 184 33.69 9.49 -3.27
C PHE A 184 34.17 8.43 -2.29
N VAL A 185 34.99 8.79 -1.30
CA VAL A 185 35.44 7.86 -0.25
C VAL A 185 34.24 7.28 0.49
N ARG A 186 33.27 8.11 0.91
CA ARG A 186 32.05 7.59 1.54
C ARG A 186 31.25 6.68 0.61
N LEU A 187 31.18 7.02 -0.68
CA LEU A 187 30.39 6.25 -1.65
C LEU A 187 31.02 4.90 -1.94
N PHE A 188 32.31 4.85 -2.24
CA PHE A 188 33.02 3.69 -2.78
C PHE A 188 33.68 2.81 -1.74
N LEU A 189 34.27 3.38 -0.67
CA LEU A 189 35.09 2.61 0.26
C LEU A 189 34.32 1.40 0.82
N PRO A 190 34.73 0.15 0.49
CA PRO A 190 34.03 -1.06 0.87
C PRO A 190 34.29 -1.35 2.35
N THR A 191 33.28 -1.90 3.01
CA THR A 191 33.39 -2.39 4.39
C THR A 191 33.01 -3.87 4.47
N ASN A 192 33.31 -4.63 3.40
CA ASN A 192 33.09 -6.06 3.32
C ASN A 192 34.19 -6.83 4.08
N VAL A 193 34.04 -8.15 4.16
CA VAL A 193 34.97 -9.01 4.93
C VAL A 193 36.35 -9.05 4.26
N GLU A 194 36.40 -9.09 2.93
CA GLU A 194 37.64 -9.16 2.13
C GLU A 194 38.56 -7.95 2.29
N ASN A 195 38.03 -6.78 2.68
CA ASN A 195 38.80 -5.56 2.88
C ASN A 195 38.95 -5.20 4.36
N LYS A 196 38.79 -6.17 5.28
CA LYS A 196 38.86 -5.93 6.73
C LYS A 196 40.23 -5.42 7.17
N ASP A 197 41.31 -5.96 6.61
CA ASP A 197 42.68 -5.71 7.08
C ASP A 197 43.16 -4.28 6.80
N PHE A 198 42.47 -3.56 5.91
CA PHE A 198 42.74 -2.15 5.63
C PHE A 198 42.41 -1.22 6.81
N PHE A 199 41.41 -1.57 7.63
CA PHE A 199 40.93 -0.69 8.70
C PHE A 199 41.79 -0.87 9.97
N SER A 200 42.81 -0.02 10.12
CA SER A 200 43.72 0.01 11.27
C SER A 200 43.43 1.16 12.25
N TYR A 201 44.06 1.10 13.43
CA TYR A 201 44.03 2.20 14.40
C TYR A 201 44.56 3.51 13.80
N ASP A 202 45.65 3.45 13.03
CA ASP A 202 46.24 4.63 12.37
C ASP A 202 45.32 5.23 11.31
N TRP A 203 44.59 4.37 10.59
CA TRP A 203 43.57 4.84 9.65
C TRP A 203 42.45 5.60 10.36
N ILE A 204 41.99 5.13 11.53
CA ILE A 204 40.97 5.84 12.33
C ILE A 204 41.49 7.20 12.78
N ARG A 205 42.71 7.25 13.32
CA ARG A 205 43.35 8.52 13.73
C ARG A 205 43.42 9.49 12.55
N SER A 206 43.94 9.03 11.42
CA SER A 206 44.00 9.83 10.19
C SER A 206 42.62 10.32 9.76
N CYS A 207 41.58 9.48 9.83
CA CYS A 207 40.21 9.91 9.53
C CYS A 207 39.69 11.00 10.47
N LEU A 208 40.04 10.96 11.75
CA LEU A 208 39.66 12.01 12.71
C LEU A 208 40.42 13.31 12.43
N ASP A 209 41.71 13.23 12.11
CA ASP A 209 42.52 14.40 11.74
C ASP A 209 41.94 15.09 10.50
N HIS A 210 41.55 14.31 9.48
CA HIS A 210 40.87 14.85 8.30
C HIS A 210 39.48 15.41 8.65
N TRP A 211 38.74 14.79 9.57
CA TRP A 211 37.46 15.34 10.00
C TRP A 211 37.64 16.74 10.61
N ASP A 212 38.65 16.92 11.47
CA ASP A 212 38.91 18.18 12.17
C ASP A 212 39.47 19.29 11.27
N SER A 213 39.99 18.94 10.08
CA SER A 213 40.54 19.90 9.11
C SER A 213 39.55 20.95 8.60
N ILE A 214 38.23 20.64 8.57
CA ILE A 214 37.17 21.56 8.13
C ILE A 214 36.11 21.67 9.24
N PRO A 215 36.22 22.66 10.14
CA PRO A 215 35.22 22.88 11.16
C PRO A 215 33.91 23.41 10.56
N ASN A 216 32.82 23.26 11.31
CA ASN A 216 31.53 23.92 11.03
C ASN A 216 30.85 23.59 9.69
N SER A 217 31.25 22.50 9.02
CA SER A 217 30.58 21.99 7.81
C SER A 217 29.73 20.75 8.10
N GLN A 218 28.41 20.89 8.00
CA GLN A 218 27.47 19.76 8.13
C GLN A 218 27.67 18.70 7.04
N PHE A 219 27.92 19.14 5.80
CA PHE A 219 28.13 18.22 4.68
C PHE A 219 29.36 17.35 4.95
N TRP A 220 30.48 17.99 5.30
CA TRP A 220 31.75 17.33 5.62
C TRP A 220 31.58 16.32 6.74
N SER A 221 31.02 16.79 7.87
CA SER A 221 30.79 15.94 9.04
C SER A 221 29.89 14.75 8.74
N SER A 222 28.85 14.95 7.92
CA SER A 222 27.96 13.85 7.52
C SER A 222 28.65 12.79 6.66
N GLN A 223 29.64 13.16 5.83
CA GLN A 223 30.39 12.18 5.05
C GLN A 223 31.16 11.24 5.98
N TRP A 224 31.91 11.82 6.92
CA TRP A 224 32.73 11.08 7.88
C TRP A 224 31.90 10.29 8.87
N THR A 225 30.87 10.87 9.49
CA THR A 225 29.94 10.14 10.37
C THR A 225 29.32 8.93 9.66
N SER A 226 28.94 9.09 8.39
CA SER A 226 28.38 7.97 7.61
C SER A 226 29.40 6.89 7.30
N LEU A 227 30.68 7.23 7.14
CA LEU A 227 31.75 6.28 6.90
C LEU A 227 32.13 5.54 8.19
N THR A 228 32.44 6.29 9.25
CA THR A 228 32.82 5.74 10.57
C THR A 228 31.72 4.84 11.12
N ALA A 229 30.44 5.23 11.01
CA ALA A 229 29.33 4.38 11.43
C ALA A 229 29.24 3.04 10.69
N ARG A 230 29.72 2.95 9.43
CA ARG A 230 29.81 1.67 8.70
C ARG A 230 30.97 0.82 9.22
N VAL A 231 32.11 1.45 9.48
CA VAL A 231 33.32 0.79 10.01
C VAL A 231 33.04 0.24 11.41
N ILE A 232 32.58 1.09 12.34
CA ILE A 232 32.18 0.71 13.71
C ILE A 232 31.25 -0.51 13.71
N LYS A 233 30.25 -0.52 12.82
CA LYS A 233 29.28 -1.62 12.74
C LYS A 233 29.92 -2.96 12.30
N ASN A 234 30.84 -2.92 11.33
CA ASN A 234 31.36 -4.12 10.69
C ASN A 234 32.63 -4.65 11.36
N TYR A 235 33.40 -3.78 12.00
CA TYR A 235 34.70 -4.09 12.59
C TYR A 235 34.66 -3.89 14.09
N SER A 236 34.15 -4.90 14.79
CA SER A 236 34.14 -4.91 16.24
C SER A 236 35.57 -4.90 16.79
N ASN A 237 36.51 -5.66 16.24
CA ASN A 237 37.81 -5.94 16.86
C ASN A 237 38.69 -4.71 17.19
N LEU A 238 38.39 -3.54 16.63
CA LEU A 238 39.10 -2.30 16.92
C LEU A 238 38.73 -1.75 18.31
N ASP A 239 39.70 -1.16 18.99
CA ASP A 239 39.48 -0.41 20.22
C ASP A 239 39.05 1.03 19.87
N TRP A 240 37.88 1.42 20.36
CA TRP A 240 37.26 2.71 20.08
C TRP A 240 37.28 3.64 21.29
N GLU A 241 37.66 3.17 22.49
CA GLU A 241 37.53 3.90 23.75
C GLU A 241 38.22 5.27 23.72
N VAL A 242 39.45 5.32 23.20
CA VAL A 242 40.25 6.55 23.07
C VAL A 242 39.58 7.61 22.19
N PHE A 243 38.71 7.20 21.27
CA PHE A 243 38.07 8.09 20.30
C PHE A 243 36.64 8.52 20.70
N LEU A 244 36.07 7.95 21.77
CA LEU A 244 34.68 8.22 22.16
C LEU A 244 34.40 9.71 22.45
N PRO A 245 35.22 10.43 23.26
CA PRO A 245 34.94 11.85 23.54
C PRO A 245 34.85 12.69 22.27
N ASN A 246 35.77 12.43 21.34
CA ASN A 246 35.83 13.08 20.03
C ASN A 246 34.57 12.79 19.20
N PHE A 247 34.09 11.55 19.16
CA PHE A 247 32.85 11.22 18.44
C PHE A 247 31.62 11.90 19.04
N PHE A 248 31.41 11.80 20.36
CA PHE A 248 30.20 12.32 21.00
C PHE A 248 30.10 13.84 20.95
N ASN A 249 31.22 14.56 21.06
CA ASN A 249 31.26 16.01 20.86
C ASN A 249 30.83 16.41 19.43
N ARG A 250 31.32 15.70 18.41
CA ARG A 250 30.90 15.94 17.02
C ARG A 250 29.43 15.60 16.80
N TYR A 251 28.95 14.50 17.39
CA TYR A 251 27.54 14.10 17.29
C TYR A 251 26.59 15.16 17.86
N LEU A 252 26.91 15.74 19.02
CA LEU A 252 26.12 16.83 19.62
C LEU A 252 26.01 18.02 18.66
N ASN A 253 27.14 18.52 18.15
CA ASN A 253 27.19 19.69 17.27
C ASN A 253 26.39 19.47 15.97
N MET A 254 26.31 18.23 15.50
CA MET A 254 25.57 17.88 14.29
C MET A 254 24.03 17.92 14.43
N PHE A 255 23.49 18.06 15.66
CA PHE A 255 22.04 18.26 15.86
C PHE A 255 21.59 19.72 15.75
N GLU A 256 22.53 20.68 15.79
CA GLU A 256 22.25 22.14 15.68
C GLU A 256 21.14 22.62 16.62
N VAL A 257 21.14 22.11 17.86
CA VAL A 257 20.20 22.55 18.89
C VAL A 257 20.65 23.91 19.45
N PRO A 258 19.73 24.87 19.69
CA PRO A 258 20.09 26.22 20.13
C PRO A 258 20.51 26.23 21.59
N VAL A 259 21.66 26.82 21.89
CA VAL A 259 22.14 27.03 23.25
C VAL A 259 21.91 28.49 23.63
N ALA A 260 21.17 28.72 24.73
CA ALA A 260 20.74 30.05 25.18
C ALA A 260 20.00 30.85 24.07
N ASN A 261 20.40 32.11 23.82
CA ASN A 261 19.77 32.98 22.82
C ASN A 261 20.29 32.75 21.38
N GLY A 262 21.16 31.75 21.16
CA GLY A 262 21.74 31.45 19.85
C GLY A 262 20.76 30.71 18.93
N SER A 263 20.94 30.87 17.60
CA SER A 263 20.09 30.22 16.59
C SER A 263 20.35 28.71 16.39
N GLY A 264 21.31 28.12 17.11
CA GLY A 264 21.72 26.71 17.00
C GLY A 264 22.55 26.35 15.76
N SER A 265 22.50 27.19 14.72
CA SER A 265 23.34 27.10 13.52
C SER A 265 24.72 27.70 13.75
N ASN A 266 25.74 27.14 13.10
CA ASN A 266 27.07 27.76 13.09
C ASN A 266 27.01 29.17 12.48
N PRO A 267 27.67 30.18 13.08
CA PRO A 267 27.64 31.56 12.58
C PRO A 267 28.29 31.70 11.20
N PHE A 268 29.24 30.82 10.88
CA PHE A 268 29.89 30.71 9.58
C PHE A 268 29.84 29.26 9.12
N SER A 269 29.05 28.96 8.08
CA SER A 269 29.07 27.66 7.41
C SER A 269 30.04 27.70 6.24
N VAL A 270 30.94 26.72 6.16
CA VAL A 270 31.79 26.55 4.97
C VAL A 270 30.89 26.23 3.78
N ASP A 271 30.95 27.06 2.74
CA ASP A 271 30.15 26.84 1.54
C ASP A 271 30.66 25.61 0.79
N VAL A 272 29.74 24.76 0.38
CA VAL A 272 30.05 23.53 -0.34
C VAL A 272 29.68 23.77 -1.79
N PRO A 273 30.59 23.51 -2.75
CA PRO A 273 30.29 23.72 -4.15
C PRO A 273 28.95 23.09 -4.53
N ARG A 274 28.10 23.89 -5.19
CA ARG A 274 26.71 23.51 -5.48
C ARG A 274 26.62 22.16 -6.19
N ASN A 275 27.54 21.89 -7.10
CA ASN A 275 27.64 20.61 -7.82
C ASN A 275 27.94 19.46 -6.84
N THR A 276 28.93 19.60 -5.97
CA THR A 276 29.28 18.59 -4.96
C THR A 276 28.15 18.33 -3.96
N ARG A 277 27.47 19.39 -3.50
CA ARG A 277 26.31 19.29 -2.61
C ARG A 277 25.15 18.56 -3.27
N PHE A 278 24.95 18.79 -4.56
CA PHE A 278 23.94 18.11 -5.36
C PHE A 278 24.29 16.63 -5.57
N LEU A 279 25.52 16.34 -5.98
CA LEU A 279 26.02 15.00 -6.24
C LEU A 279 26.02 14.17 -4.96
N PHE A 280 26.76 14.55 -3.93
CA PHE A 280 26.83 13.76 -2.69
C PHE A 280 25.77 14.17 -1.67
N SER A 281 24.60 14.60 -2.15
CA SER A 281 23.47 14.99 -1.31
C SER A 281 23.12 13.88 -0.32
N ASN A 282 22.93 14.28 0.93
CA ASN A 282 22.48 13.36 1.96
C ASN A 282 20.99 13.06 1.72
N ARG A 283 20.68 11.90 1.12
CA ARG A 283 19.28 11.42 0.99
C ARG A 283 18.53 11.38 2.32
N THR A 284 19.26 11.21 3.44
CA THR A 284 18.74 11.50 4.77
C THR A 284 19.05 12.95 5.07
N VAL A 285 18.01 13.80 5.18
CA VAL A 285 18.15 15.22 5.57
C VAL A 285 18.97 15.37 6.86
N THR A 286 19.11 14.30 7.66
CA THR A 286 19.73 14.31 8.98
C THR A 286 20.86 13.28 9.14
N PRO A 287 21.89 13.57 9.97
CA PRO A 287 22.96 12.64 10.32
C PRO A 287 22.53 11.58 11.36
N SER A 288 21.30 11.68 11.89
CA SER A 288 20.78 10.88 13.01
C SER A 288 20.93 9.37 12.81
N LYS A 289 20.76 8.87 11.59
CA LYS A 289 20.92 7.43 11.28
C LYS A 289 22.33 6.92 11.50
N ALA A 290 23.32 7.72 11.13
CA ALA A 290 24.71 7.36 11.25
C ALA A 290 25.15 7.47 12.71
N ILE A 291 24.76 8.56 13.40
CA ILE A 291 25.01 8.76 14.83
C ILE A 291 24.42 7.61 15.67
N ALA A 292 23.12 7.31 15.50
CA ALA A 292 22.45 6.23 16.23
C ALA A 292 23.12 4.87 15.98
N LYS A 293 23.57 4.60 14.75
CA LYS A 293 24.30 3.37 14.44
C LYS A 293 25.64 3.32 15.16
N SER A 294 26.41 4.41 15.15
CA SER A 294 27.67 4.47 15.89
C SER A 294 27.46 4.23 17.37
N VAL A 295 26.55 4.98 18.01
CA VAL A 295 26.22 4.84 19.43
C VAL A 295 25.87 3.39 19.77
N VAL A 296 24.91 2.80 19.04
CA VAL A 296 24.45 1.43 19.33
C VAL A 296 25.55 0.40 19.15
N TYR A 297 26.39 0.47 18.13
CA TYR A 297 27.42 -0.55 17.88
C TYR A 297 28.72 -0.31 18.69
N LEU A 298 28.92 0.87 19.26
CA LEU A 298 30.01 1.17 20.20
C LEU A 298 29.74 0.64 21.62
N LEU A 299 28.47 0.40 21.99
CA LEU A 299 28.15 -0.16 23.31
C LEU A 299 28.91 -1.49 23.53
N SER A 300 29.56 -1.62 24.67
CA SER A 300 30.26 -2.83 25.11
C SER A 300 30.01 -3.05 26.59
N PRO A 301 29.96 -4.30 27.07
CA PRO A 301 29.83 -4.59 28.49
C PRO A 301 30.96 -3.93 29.30
N GLY A 302 30.61 -3.02 30.21
CA GLY A 302 31.58 -2.28 31.03
C GLY A 302 32.39 -1.20 30.30
N GLY A 303 32.05 -0.85 29.05
CA GLY A 303 32.70 0.24 28.32
C GLY A 303 32.18 1.64 28.69
N SER A 304 32.92 2.68 28.33
CA SER A 304 32.56 4.08 28.68
C SER A 304 31.52 4.72 27.75
N THR A 305 31.18 4.06 26.64
CA THR A 305 30.22 4.56 25.63
C THR A 305 28.87 4.94 26.23
N LEU A 306 28.36 4.17 27.20
CA LEU A 306 27.06 4.44 27.83
C LEU A 306 27.08 5.77 28.61
N HIS A 307 28.15 6.07 29.33
CA HIS A 307 28.33 7.35 30.05
C HIS A 307 28.35 8.54 29.09
N HIS A 308 29.06 8.41 27.97
CA HIS A 308 29.07 9.45 26.93
C HIS A 308 27.70 9.62 26.27
N PHE A 309 26.96 8.52 26.07
CA PHE A 309 25.61 8.56 25.53
C PHE A 309 24.62 9.22 26.49
N GLU A 310 24.71 8.92 27.78
CA GLU A 310 23.90 9.57 28.81
C GLU A 310 24.15 11.08 28.84
N LYS A 311 25.41 11.52 28.78
CA LYS A 311 25.75 12.95 28.66
C LYS A 311 25.13 13.60 27.42
N LEU A 312 25.16 12.92 26.28
CA LEU A 312 24.52 13.41 25.05
C LEU A 312 23.01 13.56 25.24
N VAL A 313 22.35 12.58 25.87
CA VAL A 313 20.91 12.62 26.13
C VAL A 313 20.55 13.70 27.15
N ASN A 314 21.34 13.92 28.19
CA ASN A 314 21.16 15.03 29.13
C ASN A 314 21.05 16.39 28.43
N LEU A 315 21.84 16.58 27.36
CA LEU A 315 21.86 17.82 26.59
C LEU A 315 20.70 17.92 25.58
N LEU A 316 20.19 16.78 25.09
CA LEU A 316 19.13 16.75 24.07
C LEU A 316 17.71 16.63 24.65
N GLU A 317 17.54 16.15 25.88
CA GLU A 317 16.25 15.83 26.50
C GLU A 317 15.23 16.97 26.41
N GLN A 318 15.64 18.20 26.73
CA GLN A 318 14.75 19.36 26.78
C GLN A 318 14.09 19.69 25.41
N TYR A 319 14.73 19.31 24.31
CA TYR A 319 14.24 19.58 22.95
C TYR A 319 13.17 18.59 22.47
N TYR A 320 12.93 17.51 23.24
CA TYR A 320 11.81 16.60 23.02
C TYR A 320 10.52 17.11 23.66
N HIS A 321 10.60 18.07 24.59
CA HIS A 321 9.43 18.61 25.29
C HIS A 321 8.42 19.23 24.30
N PRO A 322 7.10 19.06 24.48
CA PRO A 322 6.09 19.51 23.51
C PRO A 322 6.11 21.01 23.22
N SER A 323 6.56 21.82 24.18
CA SER A 323 6.69 23.28 24.04
C SER A 323 7.98 23.73 23.35
N ASN A 324 8.96 22.85 23.19
CA ASN A 324 10.30 23.19 22.67
C ASN A 324 10.52 22.65 21.24
N GLY A 325 9.43 22.40 20.50
CA GLY A 325 9.48 21.96 19.11
C GLY A 325 10.09 23.01 18.19
N GLY A 326 10.92 22.59 17.24
CA GLY A 326 11.63 23.48 16.32
C GLY A 326 12.23 22.74 15.13
N ARG A 327 13.20 23.37 14.45
CA ARG A 327 13.86 22.80 13.24
C ARG A 327 14.58 21.47 13.53
N TRP A 328 15.07 21.29 14.75
CA TRP A 328 15.75 20.08 15.22
C TRP A 328 14.79 18.89 15.46
N THR A 329 13.49 19.13 15.66
CA THR A 329 12.53 18.10 16.07
C THR A 329 12.51 16.91 15.12
N TYR A 330 12.59 17.14 13.81
CA TYR A 330 12.69 16.07 12.82
C TYR A 330 14.00 15.27 12.98
N SER A 331 15.13 15.93 13.21
CA SER A 331 16.42 15.25 13.41
C SER A 331 16.44 14.39 14.68
N LEU A 332 15.82 14.89 15.75
CA LEU A 332 15.68 14.21 17.03
C LEU A 332 14.68 13.05 16.96
N GLU A 333 13.52 13.22 16.31
CA GLU A 333 12.59 12.12 16.02
C GLU A 333 13.32 10.99 15.29
N ARG A 334 14.02 11.31 14.20
CA ARG A 334 14.79 10.31 13.44
C ARG A 334 15.90 9.68 14.28
N PHE A 335 16.51 10.42 15.20
CA PHE A 335 17.53 9.89 16.10
C PHE A 335 16.95 8.82 17.02
N LEU A 336 15.83 9.10 17.69
CA LEU A 336 15.12 8.14 18.54
C LEU A 336 14.70 6.90 17.74
N PHE A 337 14.08 7.09 16.57
CA PHE A 337 13.70 6.00 15.67
C PHE A 337 14.89 5.11 15.31
N TYR A 338 16.02 5.70 14.89
CA TYR A 338 17.18 4.93 14.49
C TYR A 338 17.92 4.29 15.66
N LEU A 339 17.91 4.89 16.85
CA LEU A 339 18.49 4.31 18.07
C LEU A 339 17.78 2.99 18.41
N VAL A 340 16.47 3.04 18.61
CA VAL A 340 15.68 1.87 19.00
C VAL A 340 15.70 0.78 17.91
N THR A 341 15.50 1.16 16.64
CA THR A 341 15.49 0.17 15.55
C THR A 341 16.88 -0.42 15.26
N THR A 342 17.97 0.29 15.54
CA THR A 342 19.33 -0.25 15.38
C THR A 342 19.71 -1.10 16.59
N PHE A 343 19.33 -0.70 17.80
CA PHE A 343 19.53 -1.45 19.03
C PHE A 343 18.85 -2.82 18.95
N GLN A 344 17.58 -2.84 18.58
CA GLN A 344 16.83 -4.07 18.31
C GLN A 344 17.52 -4.97 17.27
N LYS A 345 18.01 -4.40 16.16
CA LYS A 345 18.73 -5.17 15.13
C LYS A 345 20.06 -5.74 15.63
N ARG A 346 20.77 -5.00 16.49
CA ARG A 346 22.00 -5.49 17.12
C ARG A 346 21.68 -6.68 18.01
N LEU A 347 20.71 -6.54 18.92
CA LEU A 347 20.27 -7.64 19.81
C LEU A 347 19.82 -8.86 19.00
N GLN A 348 19.07 -8.66 17.90
CA GLN A 348 18.67 -9.76 17.03
C GLN A 348 19.88 -10.52 16.44
N LEU A 349 20.92 -9.79 16.01
CA LEU A 349 22.14 -10.39 15.46
C LEU A 349 22.95 -11.11 16.54
N GLU A 350 23.05 -10.54 17.74
CA GLU A 350 23.74 -11.18 18.87
C GLU A 350 23.02 -12.48 19.28
N GLN A 351 21.69 -12.46 19.36
CA GLN A 351 20.89 -13.64 19.68
C GLN A 351 21.07 -14.74 18.62
N GLN A 352 20.98 -14.40 17.33
CA GLN A 352 21.21 -15.35 16.23
C GLN A 352 22.62 -15.95 16.20
N ARG A 353 23.60 -15.23 16.75
CA ARG A 353 24.98 -15.72 16.88
C ARG A 353 25.12 -16.64 18.11
N LYS A 354 24.49 -16.28 19.23
CA LYS A 354 24.39 -17.14 20.42
C LYS A 354 23.73 -18.48 20.09
N ASP A 355 22.62 -18.47 19.34
CA ASP A 355 21.93 -19.68 18.89
C ASP A 355 22.81 -20.58 18.00
N LYS A 356 23.83 -20.00 17.35
CA LYS A 356 24.84 -20.73 16.56
C LYS A 356 26.07 -21.16 17.37
N GLY A 357 26.07 -20.93 18.68
CA GLY A 357 27.19 -21.26 19.58
C GLY A 357 28.34 -20.25 19.60
N GLU A 358 28.22 -19.07 18.97
CA GLU A 358 29.25 -18.04 19.06
C GLU A 358 29.20 -17.39 20.45
N LEU A 359 30.28 -17.48 21.22
CA LEU A 359 30.44 -16.80 22.51
C LEU A 359 31.32 -15.55 22.29
N SER A 360 30.76 -14.37 22.55
CA SER A 360 31.50 -13.11 22.44
C SER A 360 31.35 -12.30 23.72
N ALA A 361 32.48 -11.89 24.31
CA ALA A 361 32.52 -11.00 25.47
C ALA A 361 31.92 -9.61 25.20
N ARG A 362 31.57 -9.29 23.95
CA ARG A 362 30.99 -8.01 23.52
C ARG A 362 29.46 -8.02 23.46
N PHE A 363 28.82 -9.17 23.66
CA PHE A 363 27.37 -9.25 23.68
C PHE A 363 26.79 -8.52 24.90
N LEU A 364 25.72 -7.76 24.68
CA LEU A 364 25.15 -6.93 25.73
C LEU A 364 24.48 -7.81 26.80
N ARG A 365 24.78 -7.51 28.07
CA ARG A 365 24.14 -8.15 29.23
C ARG A 365 22.86 -7.40 29.59
N GLN A 366 22.06 -7.99 30.48
CA GLN A 366 20.84 -7.35 30.97
C GLN A 366 21.11 -5.96 31.54
N VAL A 367 22.11 -5.82 32.41
CA VAL A 367 22.51 -4.51 32.99
C VAL A 367 22.76 -3.46 31.90
N ASP A 368 23.50 -3.83 30.85
CA ASP A 368 23.82 -2.91 29.75
C ASP A 368 22.55 -2.50 28.96
N ARG A 369 21.59 -3.42 28.80
CA ARG A 369 20.28 -3.14 28.18
C ARG A 369 19.41 -2.26 29.06
N THR A 370 19.30 -2.58 30.35
CA THR A 370 18.53 -1.82 31.34
C THR A 370 19.03 -0.36 31.41
N SER A 371 20.34 -0.15 31.48
CA SER A 371 20.92 1.20 31.46
C SER A 371 20.63 1.97 30.17
N PHE A 372 20.74 1.31 29.01
CA PHE A 372 20.38 1.94 27.73
C PHE A 372 18.91 2.33 27.67
N VAL A 373 17.99 1.44 28.10
CA VAL A 373 16.55 1.70 28.10
C VAL A 373 16.18 2.84 29.04
N ASN A 374 16.77 2.91 30.24
CA ASN A 374 16.56 4.04 31.16
C ASN A 374 16.92 5.39 30.53
N ILE A 375 18.04 5.47 29.80
CA ILE A 375 18.43 6.69 29.09
C ILE A 375 17.40 7.05 28.01
N ILE A 376 16.93 6.06 27.24
CA ILE A 376 15.94 6.29 26.18
C ILE A 376 14.57 6.68 26.73
N LEU A 377 14.15 6.12 27.86
CA LEU A 377 12.87 6.43 28.50
C LEU A 377 12.74 7.92 28.83
N ARG A 378 13.84 8.62 29.13
CA ARG A 378 13.84 10.07 29.33
C ARG A 378 13.44 10.84 28.06
N LEU A 379 13.89 10.40 26.89
CA LEU A 379 13.50 10.99 25.61
C LEU A 379 12.05 10.66 25.25
N ILE A 380 11.62 9.42 25.51
CA ILE A 380 10.24 8.95 25.32
C ILE A 380 9.28 9.76 26.19
N ASP A 381 9.60 9.95 27.47
CA ASP A 381 8.75 10.64 28.43
C ASP A 381 8.47 12.09 28.03
N ARG A 382 9.52 12.80 27.57
CA ARG A 382 9.38 14.17 27.07
C ARG A 382 8.65 14.24 25.72
N GLY A 383 8.85 13.25 24.85
CA GLY A 383 8.35 13.26 23.48
C GLY A 383 6.92 12.74 23.29
N GLN A 384 6.37 11.95 24.22
CA GLN A 384 5.09 11.25 24.06
C GLN A 384 3.90 12.18 23.77
N TYR A 385 3.91 13.40 24.32
CA TYR A 385 2.85 14.39 24.12
C TYR A 385 3.25 15.49 23.13
N SER A 386 4.22 15.22 22.25
CA SER A 386 4.65 16.19 21.24
C SER A 386 3.48 16.65 20.37
N LYS A 387 3.47 17.93 20.03
CA LYS A 387 2.55 18.49 19.03
C LYS A 387 2.87 18.02 17.60
N ASN A 388 4.05 17.42 17.40
CA ASN A 388 4.43 16.82 16.13
C ASN A 388 4.01 15.34 16.11
N GLU A 389 3.03 15.01 15.28
CA GLU A 389 2.47 13.65 15.20
C GLU A 389 3.52 12.58 14.86
N HIS A 390 4.51 12.89 14.01
CA HIS A 390 5.57 11.94 13.70
C HIS A 390 6.45 11.61 14.92
N LEU A 391 6.68 12.60 15.81
CA LEU A 391 7.45 12.35 17.03
C LEU A 391 6.64 11.52 18.02
N SER A 392 5.37 11.84 18.26
CA SER A 392 4.52 11.05 19.17
C SER A 392 4.30 9.61 18.68
N GLU A 393 4.06 9.41 17.38
CA GLU A 393 4.01 8.06 16.77
C GLU A 393 5.33 7.30 16.93
N THR A 394 6.46 7.97 16.72
CA THR A 394 7.80 7.37 16.87
C THR A 394 8.04 6.97 18.33
N VAL A 395 7.57 7.78 19.28
CA VAL A 395 7.64 7.47 20.70
C VAL A 395 6.78 6.24 21.02
N ALA A 396 5.52 6.18 20.58
CA ALA A 396 4.67 5.00 20.78
C ALA A 396 5.29 3.72 20.20
N ALA A 397 5.84 3.79 18.98
CA ALA A 397 6.52 2.67 18.33
C ALA A 397 7.83 2.28 19.03
N ALA A 398 8.58 3.25 19.56
CA ALA A 398 9.79 3.02 20.34
C ALA A 398 9.46 2.31 21.66
N THR A 399 8.47 2.82 22.41
CA THR A 399 7.96 2.22 23.65
C THR A 399 7.54 0.77 23.43
N SER A 400 6.76 0.50 22.37
CA SER A 400 6.33 -0.85 21.99
C SER A 400 7.51 -1.78 21.67
N ILE A 401 8.57 -1.32 21.00
CA ILE A 401 9.74 -2.19 20.76
C ILE A 401 10.50 -2.46 22.06
N LEU A 402 10.67 -1.45 22.91
CA LEU A 402 11.44 -1.56 24.15
C LEU A 402 10.71 -2.38 25.22
N SER A 403 9.36 -2.44 25.20
CA SER A 403 8.58 -3.27 26.13
C SER A 403 8.87 -4.77 25.99
N TYR A 404 9.28 -5.24 24.81
CA TYR A 404 9.75 -6.62 24.62
C TYR A 404 11.21 -6.84 25.03
N ILE A 405 11.98 -5.76 25.26
CA ILE A 405 13.41 -5.84 25.59
C ILE A 405 13.62 -5.76 27.09
N GLU A 406 13.09 -4.73 27.75
CA GLU A 406 13.16 -4.53 29.20
C GLU A 406 11.75 -4.22 29.74
N PRO A 407 10.85 -5.22 29.81
CA PRO A 407 9.44 -5.05 30.20
C PRO A 407 9.28 -4.44 31.60
N SER A 408 10.15 -4.80 32.54
CA SER A 408 10.10 -4.36 33.95
C SER A 408 10.26 -2.84 34.12
N LEU A 409 10.85 -2.14 33.15
CA LEU A 409 10.96 -0.67 33.16
C LEU A 409 9.87 -0.01 32.33
N VAL A 410 9.61 -0.55 31.14
CA VAL A 410 8.79 0.12 30.13
C VAL A 410 7.30 -0.06 30.37
N LEU A 411 6.85 -1.24 30.83
CA LEU A 411 5.44 -1.51 31.05
C LEU A 411 4.87 -0.74 32.26
N PRO A 412 5.55 -0.64 33.42
CA PRO A 412 5.10 0.23 34.51
C PRO A 412 5.07 1.71 34.12
N PHE A 413 6.08 2.18 33.36
CA PHE A 413 6.10 3.53 32.82
C PHE A 413 4.87 3.81 31.95
N LEU A 414 4.56 2.90 31.03
CA LEU A 414 3.40 2.99 30.15
C LEU A 414 2.09 3.00 30.95
N ALA A 415 1.94 2.10 31.93
CA ALA A 415 0.77 2.01 32.79
C ALA A 415 0.52 3.32 33.54
N SER A 416 1.55 3.86 34.19
CA SER A 416 1.48 5.13 34.92
C SER A 416 1.05 6.29 34.04
N ARG A 417 1.60 6.40 32.82
CA ARG A 417 1.23 7.45 31.86
C ARG A 417 -0.19 7.29 31.34
N PHE A 418 -0.66 6.06 31.13
CA PHE A 418 -2.02 5.78 30.72
C PHE A 418 -3.05 6.14 31.80
N HIS A 419 -2.80 5.78 33.07
CA HIS A 419 -3.68 6.17 34.18
C HIS A 419 -3.75 7.70 34.32
N MET A 420 -2.60 8.38 34.31
CA MET A 420 -2.54 9.84 34.38
C MET A 420 -3.34 10.52 33.26
N ALA A 421 -3.22 10.04 32.02
CA ALA A 421 -3.94 10.58 30.87
C ALA A 421 -5.44 10.27 30.89
N SER A 422 -5.83 9.13 31.49
CA SER A 422 -7.23 8.71 31.61
C SER A 422 -8.00 9.50 32.68
N GLU A 423 -7.31 9.96 33.73
CA GLU A 423 -7.87 10.84 34.77
C GLU A 423 -8.06 12.28 34.27
N THR A 424 -7.32 12.71 33.24
CA THR A 424 -7.37 14.09 32.75
C THR A 424 -8.52 14.31 31.77
N MET A 425 -9.55 15.05 32.19
CA MET A 425 -10.71 15.35 31.33
C MET A 425 -10.44 16.40 30.23
N THR A 426 -9.47 17.29 30.42
CA THR A 426 -9.26 18.48 29.56
C THR A 426 -8.17 18.32 28.50
N ALA A 427 -7.32 17.29 28.61
CA ALA A 427 -6.13 17.11 27.77
C ALA A 427 -6.30 15.95 26.77
N THR A 428 -7.30 16.01 25.89
CA THR A 428 -7.69 14.93 24.97
C THR A 428 -6.55 14.41 24.08
N HIS A 429 -5.62 15.28 23.65
CA HIS A 429 -4.43 14.87 22.88
C HIS A 429 -3.50 13.92 23.67
N GLN A 430 -3.41 14.08 24.99
CA GLN A 430 -2.60 13.21 25.84
C GLN A 430 -3.21 11.82 25.91
N LEU A 431 -4.53 11.73 26.06
CA LEU A 431 -5.27 10.47 26.03
C LEU A 431 -5.07 9.74 24.70
N LYS A 432 -5.22 10.41 23.55
CA LYS A 432 -4.95 9.82 22.22
C LYS A 432 -3.55 9.18 22.17
N SER A 433 -2.52 9.90 22.62
CA SER A 433 -1.13 9.44 22.57
C SER A 433 -0.84 8.28 23.53
N ALA A 434 -1.44 8.32 24.72
CA ALA A 434 -1.33 7.26 25.72
C ALA A 434 -2.04 5.97 25.25
N VAL A 435 -3.27 6.09 24.75
CA VAL A 435 -4.06 4.99 24.16
C VAL A 435 -3.31 4.33 23.01
N MET A 436 -2.70 5.12 22.10
CA MET A 436 -1.88 4.59 21.01
C MET A 436 -0.68 3.79 21.52
N SER A 437 0.01 4.29 22.56
CA SER A 437 1.17 3.61 23.14
C SER A 437 0.80 2.28 23.80
N VAL A 438 -0.37 2.22 24.45
CA VAL A 438 -0.95 0.98 24.99
C VAL A 438 -1.35 0.04 23.85
N ALA A 439 -2.03 0.53 22.83
CA ALA A 439 -2.43 -0.25 21.67
C ALA A 439 -1.22 -0.90 20.98
N PHE A 440 -0.10 -0.20 20.81
CA PHE A 440 1.11 -0.78 20.22
C PHE A 440 1.84 -1.78 21.13
N SER A 441 1.63 -1.68 22.45
CA SER A 441 2.28 -2.52 23.46
C SER A 441 1.36 -3.63 24.00
N ALA A 442 0.13 -3.74 23.47
CA ALA A 442 -0.90 -4.67 23.92
C ALA A 442 -0.37 -6.11 24.04
N ARG A 443 0.32 -6.59 23.02
CA ARG A 443 0.89 -7.95 23.03
C ARG A 443 1.95 -8.16 24.12
N SER A 444 2.82 -7.18 24.36
CA SER A 444 3.82 -7.29 25.44
C SER A 444 3.18 -7.27 26.82
N LEU A 445 2.08 -6.51 26.99
CA LEU A 445 1.30 -6.51 28.23
C LEU A 445 0.69 -7.90 28.49
N PHE A 446 0.05 -8.50 27.48
CA PHE A 446 -0.50 -9.85 27.59
C PHE A 446 0.55 -10.92 27.88
N LEU A 447 1.69 -10.89 27.17
CA LEU A 447 2.76 -11.86 27.41
C LEU A 447 3.33 -11.73 28.83
N MET A 448 3.49 -10.50 29.34
CA MET A 448 3.99 -10.29 30.70
C MET A 448 2.97 -10.77 31.75
N ALA A 449 1.70 -10.37 31.61
CA ALA A 449 0.62 -10.76 32.52
C ALA A 449 0.45 -12.28 32.65
N LEU A 450 0.65 -13.03 31.55
CA LEU A 450 0.57 -14.49 31.55
C LEU A 450 1.88 -15.19 31.96
N SER A 451 3.02 -14.50 31.90
CA SER A 451 4.30 -15.07 32.33
C SER A 451 4.47 -14.99 33.85
N THR A 452 3.95 -13.93 34.49
CA THR A 452 3.96 -13.78 35.95
C THR A 452 3.02 -14.76 36.64
N SER A 453 1.84 -15.03 36.05
CA SER A 453 0.88 -15.99 36.60
C SER A 453 1.37 -17.45 36.62
N SER A 454 2.37 -17.80 35.81
CA SER A 454 3.00 -19.13 35.79
C SER A 454 4.06 -19.34 36.87
N MET A 455 4.59 -18.28 37.49
CA MET A 455 5.62 -18.35 38.53
C MET A 455 5.00 -18.07 39.90
N LYS A 456 4.22 -19.03 40.42
CA LYS A 456 3.74 -18.95 41.81
C LYS A 456 4.92 -19.07 42.79
N SER A 457 5.40 -17.94 43.31
CA SER A 457 6.09 -17.87 44.59
C SER A 457 5.54 -16.70 45.39
N ASP A 458 5.03 -17.00 46.59
CA ASP A 458 4.44 -16.06 47.54
C ASP A 458 5.44 -14.95 47.96
N ALA A 459 5.46 -13.82 47.25
CA ALA A 459 5.89 -12.50 47.74
C ALA A 459 5.96 -11.46 46.60
N ASP A 460 4.87 -10.73 46.35
CA ASP A 460 4.82 -9.26 46.20
C ASP A 460 3.45 -8.83 45.61
N ASP A 461 2.82 -7.84 46.24
CA ASP A 461 1.50 -7.24 45.95
C ASP A 461 1.37 -6.54 44.56
N HIS A 462 2.32 -6.76 43.65
CA HIS A 462 2.37 -6.09 42.34
C HIS A 462 1.91 -6.96 41.16
N ASP A 463 1.62 -8.24 41.38
CA ASP A 463 1.37 -9.23 40.32
C ASP A 463 0.01 -9.10 39.59
N GLY A 464 -0.99 -8.42 40.18
CA GLY A 464 -2.30 -8.15 39.55
C GLY A 464 -2.32 -6.94 38.60
N SER A 465 -1.34 -6.04 38.71
CA SER A 465 -1.42 -4.68 38.15
C SER A 465 -1.59 -4.60 36.62
N PHE A 466 -1.02 -5.55 35.85
CA PHE A 466 -1.11 -5.51 34.38
C PHE A 466 -2.39 -6.12 33.83
N VAL A 467 -2.94 -7.15 34.49
CA VAL A 467 -4.27 -7.69 34.14
C VAL A 467 -5.32 -6.63 34.46
N ASP A 468 -5.19 -5.98 35.62
CA ASP A 468 -6.05 -4.85 36.00
C ASP A 468 -5.95 -3.71 34.99
N LEU A 469 -4.74 -3.35 34.56
CA LEU A 469 -4.55 -2.34 33.51
C LEU A 469 -5.27 -2.71 32.22
N LEU A 470 -5.22 -3.97 31.77
CA LEU A 470 -5.89 -4.43 30.55
C LEU A 470 -7.42 -4.37 30.70
N SER A 471 -7.95 -4.84 31.84
CA SER A 471 -9.37 -4.78 32.19
C SER A 471 -9.86 -3.32 32.27
N ILE A 472 -9.14 -2.46 32.99
CA ILE A 472 -9.44 -1.02 33.11
C ILE A 472 -9.36 -0.35 31.74
N SER A 473 -8.35 -0.67 30.93
CA SER A 473 -8.20 -0.11 29.58
C SER A 473 -9.39 -0.46 28.70
N LEU A 474 -9.87 -1.70 28.76
CA LEU A 474 -11.00 -2.19 27.96
C LEU A 474 -12.34 -1.61 28.44
N SER A 475 -12.53 -1.46 29.75
CA SER A 475 -13.73 -0.82 30.32
C SER A 475 -13.75 0.69 30.05
N ASN A 476 -12.63 1.39 30.29
CA ASN A 476 -12.52 2.83 30.06
C ASN A 476 -12.54 3.19 28.57
N ALA A 477 -12.12 2.27 27.69
CA ALA A 477 -12.24 2.44 26.25
C ALA A 477 -13.70 2.73 25.85
N LEU A 478 -14.70 2.10 26.49
CA LEU A 478 -16.11 2.35 26.14
C LEU A 478 -16.53 3.81 26.38
N LEU A 479 -15.94 4.49 27.38
CA LEU A 479 -16.16 5.93 27.64
C LEU A 479 -15.44 6.83 26.61
N GLY A 480 -14.54 6.25 25.81
CA GLY A 480 -13.84 6.89 24.72
C GLY A 480 -14.66 7.03 23.44
N MET A 481 -15.75 6.27 23.29
CA MET A 481 -16.61 6.27 22.11
C MET A 481 -17.60 7.44 22.16
N ASP A 482 -17.30 8.51 21.41
CA ASP A 482 -18.09 9.75 21.34
C ASP A 482 -18.13 10.27 19.90
N ALA A 483 -19.33 10.59 19.39
CA ALA A 483 -19.52 11.16 18.05
C ALA A 483 -18.86 12.55 17.92
N ASN A 484 -18.71 13.27 19.04
CA ASN A 484 -18.19 14.63 19.08
C ASN A 484 -16.66 14.71 19.17
N ASP A 485 -15.97 13.59 19.41
CA ASP A 485 -14.49 13.54 19.47
C ASP A 485 -13.94 12.42 18.56
N PRO A 486 -13.88 12.66 17.23
CA PRO A 486 -13.38 11.68 16.27
C PRO A 486 -11.99 11.11 16.59
N PRO A 487 -10.98 11.93 16.94
CA PRO A 487 -9.65 11.42 17.28
C PRO A 487 -9.66 10.48 18.49
N LYS A 488 -10.45 10.78 19.53
CA LYS A 488 -10.57 9.93 20.73
C LYS A 488 -11.26 8.61 20.39
N THR A 489 -12.36 8.66 19.63
CA THR A 489 -13.10 7.48 19.20
C THR A 489 -12.22 6.56 18.34
N LEU A 490 -11.49 7.09 17.36
CA LEU A 490 -10.60 6.29 16.51
C LEU A 490 -9.46 5.63 17.30
N ALA A 491 -8.84 6.35 18.25
CA ALA A 491 -7.81 5.79 19.11
C ALA A 491 -8.36 4.66 19.99
N THR A 492 -9.58 4.82 20.50
CA THR A 492 -10.31 3.81 21.27
C THR A 492 -10.57 2.55 20.46
N LEU A 493 -11.07 2.70 19.23
CA LEU A 493 -11.32 1.56 18.32
C LEU A 493 -10.02 0.83 17.97
N GLN A 494 -8.92 1.58 17.75
CA GLN A 494 -7.60 1.01 17.54
C GLN A 494 -7.11 0.20 18.75
N LEU A 495 -7.34 0.70 19.97
CA LEU A 495 -7.00 -0.02 21.20
C LEU A 495 -7.77 -1.34 21.31
N ILE A 496 -9.10 -1.30 21.15
CA ILE A 496 -9.96 -2.50 21.21
C ILE A 496 -9.52 -3.53 20.17
N GLY A 497 -9.34 -3.11 18.91
CA GLY A 497 -8.88 -3.99 17.82
C GLY A 497 -7.49 -4.58 18.08
N SER A 498 -6.57 -3.80 18.66
CA SER A 498 -5.24 -4.31 19.04
C SER A 498 -5.31 -5.33 20.18
N LEU A 499 -6.11 -5.07 21.21
CA LEU A 499 -6.29 -6.00 22.33
C LEU A 499 -6.84 -7.35 21.85
N PHE A 500 -7.92 -7.33 21.08
CA PHE A 500 -8.53 -8.56 20.56
C PHE A 500 -7.69 -9.28 19.51
N SER A 501 -6.80 -8.58 18.80
CA SER A 501 -5.82 -9.21 17.90
C SER A 501 -4.83 -10.16 18.61
N ASN A 502 -4.74 -10.09 19.93
CA ASN A 502 -3.85 -10.94 20.72
C ASN A 502 -4.55 -12.18 21.30
N MET A 503 -5.84 -12.08 21.61
CA MET A 503 -6.60 -13.13 22.29
C MET A 503 -6.99 -14.25 21.34
N ALA A 504 -6.98 -15.50 21.80
CA ALA A 504 -7.40 -16.64 20.99
C ALA A 504 -8.93 -16.70 20.81
N ILE A 505 -9.67 -16.64 21.91
CA ILE A 505 -11.14 -16.67 21.95
C ILE A 505 -11.63 -15.71 23.03
N LEU A 506 -12.80 -15.10 22.83
CA LEU A 506 -13.52 -14.29 23.80
C LEU A 506 -14.66 -15.14 24.36
N GLU A 507 -14.60 -15.48 25.64
CA GLU A 507 -15.54 -16.38 26.30
C GLU A 507 -15.57 -16.12 27.81
N ASP A 508 -16.74 -16.32 28.44
CA ASP A 508 -16.93 -16.18 29.89
C ASP A 508 -16.74 -17.50 30.66
N ASN A 509 -17.01 -18.65 30.01
CA ASN A 509 -17.10 -19.97 30.67
C ASN A 509 -16.32 -21.04 29.90
N ALA A 510 -15.02 -21.20 30.19
CA ALA A 510 -14.23 -22.36 29.78
C ALA A 510 -13.24 -22.75 30.90
N ASP A 511 -13.04 -24.04 31.14
CA ASP A 511 -12.13 -24.59 32.18
C ASP A 511 -10.61 -24.35 31.90
N GLY A 512 -10.26 -23.29 31.15
CA GLY A 512 -8.92 -23.00 30.66
C GLY A 512 -8.19 -21.86 31.38
N VAL A 513 -6.89 -21.70 31.07
CA VAL A 513 -6.08 -20.55 31.54
C VAL A 513 -6.56 -19.28 30.84
N PHE A 514 -7.29 -18.43 31.55
CA PHE A 514 -7.82 -17.17 31.03
C PHE A 514 -6.75 -16.08 30.96
N CYS A 515 -6.93 -15.17 30.00
CA CYS A 515 -6.14 -13.95 29.95
C CYS A 515 -6.61 -12.89 30.97
N MET A 516 -7.93 -12.84 31.24
CA MET A 516 -8.56 -11.91 32.19
C MET A 516 -9.69 -12.65 32.94
N PRO A 517 -9.38 -13.41 34.01
CA PRO A 517 -10.32 -14.33 34.65
C PRO A 517 -11.51 -13.64 35.36
N GLU A 518 -11.35 -12.39 35.80
CA GLU A 518 -12.42 -11.62 36.48
C GLU A 518 -13.24 -10.75 35.51
N PHE A 519 -12.96 -10.80 34.21
CA PHE A 519 -13.60 -9.94 33.22
C PHE A 519 -14.79 -10.64 32.56
N HIS A 520 -15.99 -10.09 32.72
CA HIS A 520 -17.22 -10.60 32.11
C HIS A 520 -17.43 -10.02 30.70
N PHE A 521 -17.04 -10.78 29.68
CA PHE A 521 -17.18 -10.42 28.27
C PHE A 521 -18.63 -10.30 27.82
N SER A 522 -19.58 -11.12 28.31
CA SER A 522 -21.00 -10.97 27.96
C SER A 522 -21.54 -9.59 28.35
N GLU A 523 -21.28 -9.15 29.58
CA GLU A 523 -21.75 -7.84 30.07
C GLU A 523 -21.06 -6.69 29.35
N TRP A 524 -19.73 -6.80 29.16
CA TRP A 524 -18.98 -5.80 28.41
C TRP A 524 -19.44 -5.70 26.96
N LEU A 525 -19.71 -6.83 26.30
CA LEU A 525 -20.19 -6.89 24.92
C LEU A 525 -21.57 -6.23 24.79
N ASP A 526 -22.42 -6.43 25.79
CA ASP A 526 -23.71 -5.76 25.85
C ASP A 526 -23.57 -4.24 25.97
N GLU A 527 -22.74 -3.74 26.89
CA GLU A 527 -22.49 -2.30 27.02
C GLU A 527 -21.81 -1.72 25.78
N PHE A 528 -20.84 -2.43 25.20
CA PHE A 528 -20.17 -2.05 23.96
C PHE A 528 -21.18 -1.80 22.83
N PHE A 529 -22.11 -2.74 22.59
CA PHE A 529 -23.12 -2.55 21.56
C PHE A 529 -24.11 -1.44 21.90
N CYS A 530 -24.47 -1.23 23.17
CA CYS A 530 -25.29 -0.09 23.58
C CYS A 530 -24.62 1.24 23.22
N ARG A 531 -23.31 1.37 23.52
CA ARG A 531 -22.51 2.56 23.18
C ARG A 531 -22.30 2.71 21.69
N LEU A 532 -22.02 1.63 20.98
CA LEU A 532 -21.87 1.64 19.53
C LEU A 532 -23.17 2.08 18.84
N PHE A 533 -24.32 1.54 19.24
CA PHE A 533 -25.60 1.93 18.67
C PHE A 533 -25.94 3.38 18.95
N SER A 534 -25.65 3.85 20.18
CA SER A 534 -25.79 5.26 20.53
C SER A 534 -24.87 6.14 19.67
N LEU A 535 -23.61 5.74 19.48
CA LEU A 535 -22.68 6.43 18.58
C LEU A 535 -23.26 6.53 17.17
N LEU A 536 -23.69 5.41 16.58
CA LEU A 536 -24.25 5.36 15.22
C LEU A 536 -25.52 6.21 15.05
N GLN A 537 -26.35 6.34 16.08
CA GLN A 537 -27.55 7.18 16.06
C GLN A 537 -27.23 8.69 16.05
N HIS A 538 -26.07 9.10 16.56
CA HIS A 538 -25.65 10.50 16.64
C HIS A 538 -24.57 10.87 15.62
N LEU A 539 -24.24 9.96 14.70
CA LEU A 539 -23.30 10.27 13.62
C LEU A 539 -23.94 11.20 12.60
N GLU A 540 -23.24 12.28 12.29
CA GLU A 540 -23.55 13.13 11.15
C GLU A 540 -22.60 12.83 9.99
N PRO A 541 -23.09 12.78 8.74
CA PRO A 541 -22.23 12.60 7.58
C PRO A 541 -21.23 13.76 7.47
N SER A 542 -19.94 13.43 7.27
CA SER A 542 -18.80 14.36 7.25
C SER A 542 -18.87 15.39 6.11
N SER A 543 -19.67 15.11 5.07
CA SER A 543 -19.92 16.05 3.98
C SER A 543 -21.34 15.93 3.43
N VAL A 544 -21.95 17.08 3.10
CA VAL A 544 -23.14 17.14 2.23
C VAL A 544 -22.67 16.85 0.81
N VAL A 545 -22.47 15.57 0.48
CA VAL A 545 -22.07 15.17 -0.87
C VAL A 545 -23.25 15.44 -1.79
N ASN A 546 -23.08 16.35 -2.75
CA ASN A 546 -23.95 16.38 -3.92
C ASN A 546 -23.93 14.98 -4.54
N GLU A 547 -25.08 14.28 -4.51
CA GLU A 547 -25.31 12.94 -5.06
C GLU A 547 -24.90 12.88 -6.55
N GLY A 548 -23.60 12.77 -6.79
CA GLY A 548 -23.00 12.63 -8.10
C GLY A 548 -22.74 11.16 -8.39
N LEU A 549 -22.67 10.84 -9.68
CA LEU A 549 -22.48 9.48 -10.18
C LEU A 549 -21.23 8.77 -9.60
N HIS A 550 -20.24 9.51 -9.08
CA HIS A 550 -18.97 9.01 -8.54
C HIS A 550 -18.95 8.68 -7.05
N SER A 551 -20.09 8.72 -6.34
CA SER A 551 -20.10 8.39 -4.92
C SER A 551 -19.70 6.92 -4.66
N PRO A 552 -18.88 6.62 -3.63
CA PRO A 552 -18.84 5.28 -3.03
C PRO A 552 -20.26 4.85 -2.63
N ALA A 553 -20.46 3.55 -2.37
CA ALA A 553 -21.77 2.96 -2.05
C ALA A 553 -22.57 3.76 -1.01
N THR A 554 -21.86 4.46 -0.14
CA THR A 554 -22.35 5.36 0.90
C THR A 554 -21.32 6.46 1.17
N SER A 555 -21.75 7.68 1.53
CA SER A 555 -20.87 8.66 2.18
C SER A 555 -20.56 8.14 3.58
N GLY A 556 -19.29 7.82 3.85
CA GLY A 556 -18.86 7.41 5.18
C GLY A 556 -18.73 8.61 6.12
N THR A 557 -18.77 8.36 7.41
CA THR A 557 -18.42 9.34 8.45
C THR A 557 -16.93 9.24 8.76
N PHE A 558 -16.45 9.97 9.77
CA PHE A 558 -15.07 9.84 10.25
C PHE A 558 -14.68 8.40 10.62
N LEU A 559 -15.65 7.54 11.00
CA LEU A 559 -15.38 6.13 11.33
C LEU A 559 -14.89 5.31 10.13
N VAL A 560 -15.22 5.75 8.91
CA VAL A 560 -14.85 5.08 7.66
C VAL A 560 -13.79 5.89 6.90
N GLU A 561 -13.88 7.22 6.91
CA GLU A 561 -13.02 8.10 6.14
C GLU A 561 -11.64 8.33 6.78
N ASP A 562 -11.57 8.48 8.12
CA ASP A 562 -10.34 8.85 8.83
C ASP A 562 -9.46 7.66 9.23
N GLY A 563 -9.89 6.42 8.92
CA GLY A 563 -9.07 5.23 9.10
C GLY A 563 -9.85 3.92 9.10
N PRO A 564 -9.16 2.78 9.00
CA PRO A 564 -9.80 1.46 8.89
C PRO A 564 -10.16 0.84 10.25
N TYR A 565 -9.90 1.53 11.37
CA TYR A 565 -9.97 0.98 12.72
C TYR A 565 -11.37 0.46 13.08
N TYR A 566 -12.44 1.12 12.63
CA TYR A 566 -13.81 0.71 12.92
C TYR A 566 -14.12 -0.69 12.37
N PHE A 567 -13.93 -0.87 11.06
CA PHE A 567 -14.26 -2.14 10.41
C PHE A 567 -13.34 -3.26 10.85
N CYS A 568 -12.03 -3.01 10.90
CA CYS A 568 -11.04 -4.00 11.33
C CYS A 568 -11.30 -4.47 12.77
N MET A 569 -11.60 -3.55 13.69
CA MET A 569 -11.97 -3.90 15.08
C MET A 569 -13.20 -4.80 15.12
N LEU A 570 -14.25 -4.48 14.36
CA LEU A 570 -15.48 -5.28 14.33
C LEU A 570 -15.24 -6.68 13.76
N GLU A 571 -14.46 -6.82 12.69
CA GLU A 571 -14.16 -8.13 12.10
C GLU A 571 -13.34 -9.00 13.06
N ILE A 572 -12.36 -8.41 13.77
CA ILE A 572 -11.59 -9.11 14.79
C ILE A 572 -12.50 -9.51 15.96
N LEU A 573 -13.32 -8.59 16.48
CA LEU A 573 -14.25 -8.87 17.58
C LEU A 573 -15.17 -10.03 17.21
N MET A 574 -15.93 -9.91 16.13
CA MET A 574 -16.89 -10.92 15.70
C MET A 574 -16.21 -12.26 15.36
N GLY A 575 -14.97 -12.24 14.86
CA GLY A 575 -14.18 -13.44 14.57
C GLY A 575 -13.60 -14.16 15.78
N ARG A 576 -13.58 -13.51 16.96
CA ARG A 576 -13.02 -14.06 18.22
C ARG A 576 -14.09 -14.46 19.24
N LEU A 577 -15.34 -14.04 19.07
CA LEU A 577 -16.43 -14.45 19.96
C LEU A 577 -16.62 -15.97 19.94
N SER A 578 -16.86 -16.55 21.12
CA SER A 578 -17.40 -17.91 21.23
C SER A 578 -18.78 -18.01 20.60
N GLU A 579 -19.26 -19.22 20.32
CA GLU A 579 -20.53 -19.44 19.62
C GLU A 579 -21.73 -18.83 20.39
N SER A 580 -21.72 -18.90 21.72
CA SER A 580 -22.77 -18.32 22.57
C SER A 580 -22.79 -16.79 22.51
N LEU A 581 -21.63 -16.15 22.68
CA LEU A 581 -21.50 -14.69 22.64
C LEU A 581 -21.76 -14.14 21.23
N TYR A 582 -21.34 -14.86 20.19
CA TYR A 582 -21.65 -14.51 18.80
C TYR A 582 -23.16 -14.49 18.55
N LYS A 583 -23.90 -15.49 19.03
CA LYS A 583 -25.37 -15.53 18.92
C LYS A 583 -26.05 -14.39 19.69
N GLN A 584 -25.55 -14.04 20.87
CA GLN A 584 -26.02 -12.88 21.65
C GLN A 584 -25.81 -11.58 20.87
N ALA A 585 -24.59 -11.35 20.37
CA ALA A 585 -24.26 -10.19 19.54
C ALA A 585 -25.14 -10.11 18.29
N LEU A 586 -25.25 -11.20 17.55
CA LEU A 586 -26.02 -11.28 16.31
C LEU A 586 -27.50 -10.95 16.53
N LYS A 587 -28.10 -11.45 17.61
CA LYS A 587 -29.49 -11.14 17.97
C LYS A 587 -29.68 -9.65 18.26
N LYS A 588 -28.72 -9.03 18.96
CA LYS A 588 -28.75 -7.61 19.32
C LYS A 588 -28.56 -6.71 18.10
N ILE A 589 -27.61 -7.05 17.22
CA ILE A 589 -27.36 -6.37 15.94
C ILE A 589 -28.58 -6.49 15.03
N SER A 590 -29.13 -7.69 14.85
CA SER A 590 -30.32 -7.93 14.02
C SER A 590 -31.52 -7.11 14.49
N LYS A 591 -31.75 -7.04 15.81
CA LYS A 591 -32.79 -6.18 16.39
C LYS A 591 -32.54 -4.69 16.09
N PHE A 592 -31.29 -4.22 16.22
CA PHE A 592 -30.96 -2.82 15.97
C PHE A 592 -31.17 -2.44 14.51
N VAL A 593 -30.65 -3.24 13.57
CA VAL A 593 -30.71 -2.99 12.12
C VAL A 593 -32.15 -3.03 11.60
N THR A 594 -32.99 -3.92 12.13
CA THR A 594 -34.40 -4.03 11.71
C THR A 594 -35.28 -2.93 12.28
N MET A 595 -34.96 -2.38 13.46
CA MET A 595 -35.77 -1.36 14.12
C MET A 595 -35.37 0.09 13.80
N ASN A 596 -34.16 0.33 13.28
CA ASN A 596 -33.63 1.69 13.08
C ASN A 596 -33.29 1.93 11.60
N ILE A 597 -33.72 3.08 11.09
CA ILE A 597 -33.34 3.58 9.77
C ILE A 597 -32.45 4.80 10.00
N LEU A 598 -31.17 4.69 9.63
CA LEU A 598 -30.13 5.69 9.89
C LEU A 598 -29.45 6.13 8.58
N PRO A 599 -30.08 6.98 7.76
CA PRO A 599 -29.52 7.40 6.47
C PRO A 599 -28.15 8.10 6.57
N GLY A 600 -27.81 8.65 7.75
CA GLY A 600 -26.51 9.27 8.02
C GLY A 600 -25.36 8.29 8.31
N ALA A 601 -25.65 7.00 8.55
CA ALA A 601 -24.68 6.00 8.99
C ALA A 601 -24.74 4.68 8.18
N ILE A 602 -25.13 4.77 6.90
CA ILE A 602 -25.35 3.58 6.05
C ILE A 602 -24.05 2.76 5.90
N ALA A 603 -22.91 3.43 5.73
CA ALA A 603 -21.61 2.77 5.57
C ALA A 603 -21.27 1.95 6.81
N GLU A 604 -21.43 2.57 7.98
CA GLU A 604 -21.07 2.03 9.28
C GLU A 604 -21.96 0.86 9.66
N VAL A 605 -23.29 1.01 9.51
CA VAL A 605 -24.24 -0.09 9.78
C VAL A 605 -24.03 -1.24 8.78
N GLY A 606 -23.77 -0.93 7.51
CA GLY A 606 -23.42 -1.93 6.50
C GLY A 606 -22.16 -2.71 6.85
N LEU A 607 -21.10 -2.02 7.29
CA LEU A 607 -19.84 -2.63 7.73
C LEU A 607 -20.01 -3.47 9.00
N LEU A 608 -20.88 -3.05 9.93
CA LEU A 608 -21.28 -3.86 11.09
C LEU A 608 -21.97 -5.16 10.67
N CYS A 609 -22.90 -5.10 9.73
CA CYS A 609 -23.52 -6.29 9.16
C CYS A 609 -22.49 -7.18 8.46
N CYS A 610 -21.60 -6.59 7.67
CA CYS A 610 -20.55 -7.31 6.95
C CYS A 610 -19.58 -8.05 7.90
N ALA A 611 -19.12 -7.37 8.95
CA ALA A 611 -18.28 -7.96 9.99
C ALA A 611 -18.99 -9.07 10.77
N SER A 612 -20.32 -9.01 10.88
CA SER A 612 -21.12 -10.08 11.49
C SER A 612 -21.24 -11.29 10.55
N VAL A 613 -21.40 -11.07 9.25
CA VAL A 613 -21.56 -12.14 8.25
C VAL A 613 -20.26 -12.91 8.00
N HIS A 614 -19.12 -12.21 7.94
CA HIS A 614 -17.84 -12.79 7.53
C HIS A 614 -17.39 -14.02 8.37
N PRO A 615 -17.45 -14.01 9.73
CA PRO A 615 -17.00 -15.16 10.53
C PRO A 615 -17.90 -16.41 10.43
N ASN A 616 -19.22 -16.21 10.32
CA ASN A 616 -20.21 -17.28 10.26
C ASN A 616 -21.39 -16.92 9.32
N PRO A 617 -21.21 -17.07 8.00
CA PRO A 617 -22.20 -16.62 7.03
C PRO A 617 -23.52 -17.41 7.13
N LYS A 618 -23.47 -18.68 7.54
CA LYS A 618 -24.68 -19.51 7.63
C LYS A 618 -25.67 -18.96 8.66
N GLU A 619 -25.23 -18.72 9.89
CA GLU A 619 -26.10 -18.17 10.94
C GLU A 619 -26.47 -16.71 10.68
N ALA A 620 -25.51 -15.90 10.25
CA ALA A 620 -25.76 -14.48 9.97
C ALA A 620 -26.75 -14.28 8.82
N VAL A 621 -26.67 -15.06 7.74
CA VAL A 621 -27.62 -14.93 6.63
C VAL A 621 -29.04 -15.26 7.10
N THR A 622 -29.22 -16.31 7.92
CA THR A 622 -30.54 -16.68 8.44
C THR A 622 -31.13 -15.65 9.41
N HIS A 623 -30.32 -15.10 10.32
CA HIS A 623 -30.82 -14.25 11.41
C HIS A 623 -30.71 -12.74 11.16
N LEU A 624 -29.87 -12.30 10.22
CA LEU A 624 -29.64 -10.88 9.91
C LEU A 624 -30.03 -10.55 8.46
N VAL A 625 -29.46 -11.24 7.47
CA VAL A 625 -29.67 -10.90 6.05
C VAL A 625 -31.11 -11.19 5.61
N LYS A 626 -31.67 -12.35 5.97
CA LYS A 626 -33.03 -12.73 5.61
C LYS A 626 -34.07 -11.69 6.10
N PRO A 627 -34.12 -11.31 7.40
CA PRO A 627 -35.06 -10.29 7.86
C PRO A 627 -34.92 -8.94 7.14
N MET A 628 -33.70 -8.52 6.82
CA MET A 628 -33.45 -7.28 6.06
C MET A 628 -33.98 -7.39 4.63
N LEU A 629 -33.74 -8.52 3.96
CA LEU A 629 -34.21 -8.78 2.60
C LEU A 629 -35.74 -8.83 2.55
N GLU A 630 -36.38 -9.56 3.46
CA GLU A 630 -37.84 -9.62 3.57
C GLU A 630 -38.43 -8.23 3.84
N SER A 631 -37.82 -7.45 4.73
CA SER A 631 -38.25 -6.07 5.02
C SER A 631 -38.16 -5.18 3.77
N ALA A 632 -37.07 -5.25 3.02
CA ALA A 632 -36.90 -4.47 1.79
C ALA A 632 -37.94 -4.85 0.73
N ILE A 633 -38.18 -6.15 0.51
CA ILE A 633 -39.20 -6.63 -0.45
C ILE A 633 -40.61 -6.21 -0.02
N LEU A 634 -40.93 -6.28 1.28
CA LEU A 634 -42.21 -5.82 1.80
C LEU A 634 -42.42 -4.32 1.55
N SER A 635 -41.38 -3.50 1.69
CA SER A 635 -41.44 -2.06 1.40
C SER A 635 -41.72 -1.74 -0.08
N PHE A 636 -41.45 -2.66 -1.00
CA PHE A 636 -41.81 -2.52 -2.42
C PHE A 636 -43.27 -2.88 -2.74
N LYS A 637 -44.00 -3.59 -1.86
CA LYS A 637 -45.37 -4.01 -2.14
C LYS A 637 -46.31 -2.81 -2.28
N GLY A 638 -46.98 -2.72 -3.43
CA GLY A 638 -47.89 -1.61 -3.75
C GLY A 638 -47.21 -0.33 -4.24
N THR A 639 -45.89 -0.37 -4.48
CA THR A 639 -45.16 0.76 -5.08
C THR A 639 -45.37 0.81 -6.60
N PRO A 640 -45.31 2.00 -7.22
CA PRO A 640 -45.42 2.14 -8.65
C PRO A 640 -44.22 1.51 -9.37
N VAL A 641 -44.46 0.90 -10.53
CA VAL A 641 -43.42 0.25 -11.35
C VAL A 641 -43.28 0.94 -12.70
N THR A 642 -42.03 1.10 -13.16
CA THR A 642 -41.71 1.73 -14.45
C THR A 642 -41.70 0.75 -15.62
N GLY A 643 -41.43 -0.54 -15.35
CA GLY A 643 -41.24 -1.57 -16.37
C GLY A 643 -39.84 -1.59 -17.01
N PHE A 644 -38.90 -0.76 -16.53
CA PHE A 644 -37.53 -0.65 -17.08
C PHE A 644 -36.53 -1.65 -16.48
N GLY A 645 -36.94 -2.44 -15.48
CA GLY A 645 -36.08 -3.38 -14.75
C GLY A 645 -35.88 -4.74 -15.42
N GLY A 646 -36.29 -4.93 -16.68
CA GLY A 646 -35.93 -6.11 -17.48
C GLY A 646 -36.83 -7.34 -17.36
N ARG A 647 -37.88 -7.34 -16.52
CA ARG A 647 -38.98 -8.31 -16.65
C ARG A 647 -39.88 -7.84 -17.79
N GLY A 648 -39.93 -8.60 -18.89
CA GLY A 648 -40.74 -8.30 -20.07
C GLY A 648 -42.26 -8.41 -19.85
N THR A 649 -42.81 -7.84 -18.77
CA THR A 649 -44.26 -7.71 -18.60
C THR A 649 -44.78 -6.69 -19.60
N SER A 650 -45.25 -7.21 -20.73
CA SER A 650 -45.89 -6.50 -21.83
C SER A 650 -47.32 -6.02 -21.52
N GLU A 651 -47.70 -5.95 -20.24
CA GLU A 651 -48.91 -5.27 -19.80
C GLU A 651 -48.52 -3.94 -19.15
N ALA A 652 -48.06 -3.01 -19.99
CA ALA A 652 -48.17 -1.59 -19.67
C ALA A 652 -49.66 -1.26 -19.65
N SER A 653 -50.36 -1.58 -18.55
CA SER A 653 -51.64 -0.97 -18.26
C SER A 653 -51.39 0.53 -18.24
N ARG A 654 -51.92 1.21 -19.26
CA ARG A 654 -51.99 2.67 -19.39
C ARG A 654 -52.69 3.24 -18.16
N VAL A 655 -51.97 3.39 -17.07
CA VAL A 655 -52.42 4.12 -15.88
C VAL A 655 -51.90 5.55 -16.01
N SER A 656 -52.81 6.47 -15.71
CA SER A 656 -52.83 7.90 -16.00
C SER A 656 -51.57 8.68 -15.60
N LYS A 657 -51.38 9.82 -16.31
CA LYS A 657 -50.37 10.90 -16.18
C LYS A 657 -50.27 11.58 -14.79
N GLU A 658 -50.42 10.87 -13.68
CA GLU A 658 -50.00 11.37 -12.38
C GLU A 658 -48.57 10.91 -12.15
N LYS A 659 -47.65 11.84 -11.88
CA LYS A 659 -46.24 11.53 -11.59
C LYS A 659 -46.17 10.46 -10.49
N LEU A 660 -45.86 9.23 -10.88
CA LEU A 660 -45.65 8.08 -10.01
C LEU A 660 -44.41 8.35 -9.15
N MET A 661 -44.56 9.05 -8.04
CA MET A 661 -43.47 9.41 -7.12
C MET A 661 -43.63 8.65 -5.80
N LEU A 662 -42.56 8.02 -5.36
CA LEU A 662 -42.46 7.48 -4.01
C LEU A 662 -42.50 8.62 -2.99
N SER A 663 -43.07 8.37 -1.81
CA SER A 663 -42.95 9.34 -0.73
C SER A 663 -41.47 9.43 -0.30
N PRO A 664 -40.94 10.63 -0.01
CA PRO A 664 -39.52 10.78 0.35
C PRO A 664 -39.08 9.91 1.55
N ALA A 665 -39.98 9.69 2.50
CA ALA A 665 -39.72 8.83 3.66
C ALA A 665 -39.59 7.36 3.27
N LEU A 666 -40.45 6.85 2.38
CA LEU A 666 -40.38 5.47 1.89
C LEU A 666 -39.16 5.27 0.97
N GLU A 667 -38.86 6.25 0.12
CA GLU A 667 -37.68 6.24 -0.75
C GLU A 667 -36.39 6.10 0.07
N ASN A 668 -36.18 6.97 1.07
CA ASN A 668 -35.00 6.93 1.94
C ASN A 668 -34.93 5.63 2.77
N ALA A 669 -36.07 5.09 3.19
CA ALA A 669 -36.13 3.82 3.93
C ALA A 669 -35.66 2.64 3.06
N ILE A 670 -36.18 2.54 1.83
CA ILE A 670 -35.79 1.48 0.87
C ILE A 670 -34.32 1.64 0.48
N GLU A 671 -33.88 2.86 0.19
CA GLU A 671 -32.49 3.15 -0.13
C GLU A 671 -31.55 2.71 1.00
N TYR A 672 -31.87 3.08 2.25
CA TYR A 672 -31.12 2.66 3.44
C TYR A 672 -31.03 1.13 3.53
N GLN A 673 -32.17 0.44 3.50
CA GLN A 673 -32.23 -1.02 3.65
C GLN A 673 -31.41 -1.75 2.59
N LEU A 674 -31.55 -1.35 1.31
CA LEU A 674 -30.83 -1.96 0.20
C LEU A 674 -29.32 -1.66 0.26
N LYS A 675 -28.91 -0.44 0.60
CA LYS A 675 -27.49 -0.12 0.73
C LYS A 675 -26.84 -0.84 1.91
N VAL A 676 -27.48 -0.91 3.08
CA VAL A 676 -26.96 -1.70 4.22
C VAL A 676 -26.88 -3.19 3.83
N LEU A 677 -27.90 -3.73 3.17
CA LEU A 677 -27.90 -5.10 2.65
C LEU A 677 -26.72 -5.34 1.69
N SER A 678 -26.47 -4.41 0.76
CA SER A 678 -25.40 -4.53 -0.23
C SER A 678 -24.03 -4.68 0.42
N ILE A 679 -23.73 -3.91 1.47
CA ILE A 679 -22.45 -4.01 2.18
C ILE A 679 -22.41 -5.30 3.00
N GLY A 680 -23.52 -5.64 3.67
CA GLY A 680 -23.61 -6.80 4.55
C GLY A 680 -23.39 -8.16 3.89
N ILE A 681 -23.78 -8.34 2.61
CA ILE A 681 -23.70 -9.64 1.91
C ILE A 681 -22.33 -9.95 1.29
N SER A 682 -21.36 -9.05 1.38
CA SER A 682 -20.09 -9.11 0.63
C SER A 682 -19.29 -10.41 0.82
N TYR A 683 -19.37 -11.05 2.00
CA TYR A 683 -18.66 -12.29 2.34
C TYR A 683 -19.58 -13.49 2.62
N ALA A 684 -20.85 -13.41 2.22
CA ALA A 684 -21.84 -14.45 2.51
C ALA A 684 -21.67 -15.71 1.63
N GLY A 685 -21.13 -15.58 0.41
CA GLY A 685 -20.83 -16.68 -0.51
C GLY A 685 -22.00 -17.66 -0.69
N PRO A 686 -21.80 -18.97 -0.47
CA PRO A 686 -22.80 -19.98 -0.82
C PRO A 686 -24.04 -19.94 0.08
N ALA A 687 -23.98 -19.26 1.23
CA ALA A 687 -25.15 -19.09 2.10
C ALA A 687 -26.29 -18.33 1.41
N LEU A 688 -25.96 -17.44 0.46
CA LEU A 688 -26.95 -16.65 -0.29
C LEU A 688 -27.79 -17.49 -1.27
N LEU A 689 -27.33 -18.68 -1.67
CA LEU A 689 -28.05 -19.54 -2.63
C LEU A 689 -29.45 -19.95 -2.14
N HIS A 690 -29.64 -20.03 -0.81
CA HIS A 690 -30.94 -20.35 -0.20
C HIS A 690 -32.00 -19.27 -0.44
N TYR A 691 -31.59 -18.04 -0.76
CA TYR A 691 -32.46 -16.88 -0.94
C TYR A 691 -32.33 -16.26 -2.34
N LYS A 692 -31.95 -17.09 -3.33
CA LYS A 692 -31.67 -16.64 -4.70
C LYS A 692 -32.87 -15.95 -5.35
N ASP A 693 -34.09 -16.40 -5.07
CA ASP A 693 -35.29 -15.92 -5.73
C ASP A 693 -35.74 -14.60 -5.13
N GLU A 694 -35.65 -14.46 -3.81
CA GLU A 694 -35.88 -13.22 -3.07
C GLU A 694 -34.85 -12.14 -3.43
N LEU A 695 -33.57 -12.50 -3.59
CA LEU A 695 -32.53 -11.57 -4.03
C LEU A 695 -32.80 -11.07 -5.46
N LYS A 696 -33.17 -11.97 -6.39
CA LYS A 696 -33.58 -11.58 -7.75
C LYS A 696 -34.80 -10.67 -7.72
N GLU A 697 -35.78 -10.96 -6.87
CA GLU A 697 -36.97 -10.12 -6.69
C GLU A 697 -36.60 -8.72 -6.18
N ALA A 698 -35.79 -8.63 -5.12
CA ALA A 698 -35.37 -7.34 -4.55
C ALA A 698 -34.63 -6.47 -5.57
N ILE A 699 -33.69 -7.05 -6.33
CA ILE A 699 -32.94 -6.33 -7.38
C ILE A 699 -33.88 -5.90 -8.52
N ALA A 700 -34.78 -6.78 -8.96
CA ALA A 700 -35.75 -6.45 -10.01
C ALA A 700 -36.72 -5.35 -9.57
N CYS A 701 -37.21 -5.39 -8.33
CA CYS A 701 -38.07 -4.34 -7.75
C CYS A 701 -37.32 -3.00 -7.65
N ALA A 702 -36.05 -3.04 -7.21
CA ALA A 702 -35.22 -1.85 -7.11
C ALA A 702 -35.04 -1.16 -8.48
N PHE A 703 -34.69 -1.90 -9.54
CA PHE A 703 -34.53 -1.32 -10.89
C PHE A 703 -35.85 -0.95 -11.58
N ASN A 704 -36.98 -1.51 -11.16
CA ASN A 704 -38.31 -1.10 -11.65
C ASN A 704 -38.88 0.10 -10.89
N SER A 705 -38.16 0.63 -9.90
CA SER A 705 -38.58 1.80 -9.14
C SER A 705 -38.49 3.08 -9.97
N PRO A 706 -39.43 4.04 -9.81
CA PRO A 706 -39.32 5.36 -10.43
C PRO A 706 -38.24 6.25 -9.78
N SER A 707 -37.65 5.81 -8.66
CA SER A 707 -36.61 6.57 -7.94
C SER A 707 -35.20 6.23 -8.41
N TRP A 708 -34.44 7.25 -8.84
CA TRP A 708 -33.00 7.10 -9.12
C TRP A 708 -32.18 6.65 -7.91
N LYS A 709 -32.54 7.07 -6.70
CA LYS A 709 -31.83 6.66 -5.47
C LYS A 709 -32.00 5.17 -5.18
N VAL A 710 -33.23 4.68 -5.33
CA VAL A 710 -33.55 3.26 -5.16
C VAL A 710 -32.91 2.42 -6.26
N ASN A 711 -32.90 2.90 -7.51
CA ASN A 711 -32.17 2.27 -8.61
C ASN A 711 -30.66 2.15 -8.29
N GLY A 712 -30.05 3.22 -7.75
CA GLY A 712 -28.67 3.22 -7.27
C GLY A 712 -28.42 2.25 -6.11
N ALA A 713 -29.38 2.10 -5.19
CA ALA A 713 -29.26 1.10 -4.12
C ALA A 713 -29.34 -0.34 -4.66
N GLY A 714 -30.22 -0.60 -5.64
CA GLY A 714 -30.31 -1.89 -6.35
C GLY A 714 -29.04 -2.25 -7.12
N ASP A 715 -28.40 -1.26 -7.74
CA ASP A 715 -27.09 -1.37 -8.36
C ASP A 715 -26.03 -1.91 -7.38
N HIS A 716 -25.95 -1.34 -6.17
CA HIS A 716 -25.01 -1.82 -5.15
C HIS A 716 -25.31 -3.25 -4.71
N VAL A 717 -26.58 -3.62 -4.53
CA VAL A 717 -26.95 -4.99 -4.17
C VAL A 717 -26.51 -5.98 -5.26
N LEU A 718 -26.74 -5.67 -6.53
CA LEU A 718 -26.31 -6.52 -7.64
C LEU A 718 -24.78 -6.67 -7.71
N ARG A 719 -24.04 -5.57 -7.53
CA ARG A 719 -22.56 -5.59 -7.50
C ARG A 719 -22.04 -6.49 -6.39
N SER A 720 -22.50 -6.28 -5.16
CA SER A 720 -22.06 -7.05 -4.00
C SER A 720 -22.48 -8.51 -4.07
N LEU A 721 -23.67 -8.81 -4.62
CA LEU A 721 -24.12 -10.19 -4.83
C LEU A 721 -23.23 -10.92 -5.83
N LEU A 722 -22.96 -10.32 -6.99
CA LEU A 722 -22.04 -10.88 -7.97
C LEU A 722 -20.65 -11.08 -7.35
N GLY A 723 -20.12 -10.07 -6.65
CA GLY A 723 -18.82 -10.15 -5.98
C GLY A 723 -18.72 -11.28 -4.96
N SER A 724 -19.73 -11.40 -4.09
CA SER A 724 -19.84 -12.46 -3.06
C SER A 724 -19.85 -13.86 -3.69
N LEU A 725 -20.46 -14.03 -4.87
CA LEU A 725 -20.55 -15.31 -5.58
C LEU A 725 -19.28 -15.67 -6.37
N VAL A 726 -18.56 -14.69 -6.93
CA VAL A 726 -17.48 -14.99 -7.91
C VAL A 726 -16.06 -14.74 -7.40
N LEU A 727 -15.87 -13.86 -6.42
CA LEU A 727 -14.53 -13.40 -6.01
C LEU A 727 -13.86 -14.39 -5.04
N TYR A 728 -12.53 -14.44 -5.09
CA TYR A 728 -11.72 -15.12 -4.10
C TYR A 728 -11.46 -14.21 -2.91
N TYR A 729 -11.97 -14.59 -1.74
CA TYR A 729 -11.72 -13.91 -0.47
C TYR A 729 -11.49 -14.93 0.66
N PRO A 730 -10.76 -14.57 1.72
CA PRO A 730 -10.52 -15.48 2.84
C PRO A 730 -11.79 -15.70 3.68
N ILE A 731 -12.00 -16.90 4.23
CA ILE A 731 -13.21 -17.23 5.03
C ILE A 731 -12.88 -17.35 6.53
N ASP A 732 -11.69 -17.82 6.87
CA ASP A 732 -11.27 -18.08 8.25
C ASP A 732 -10.25 -17.05 8.76
N GLN A 733 -10.24 -15.85 8.18
CA GLN A 733 -9.24 -14.81 8.42
C GLN A 733 -9.07 -14.51 9.91
N TYR A 734 -10.18 -14.24 10.59
CA TYR A 734 -10.18 -13.74 11.98
C TYR A 734 -10.30 -14.84 13.03
N LYS A 735 -10.53 -16.10 12.65
CA LYS A 735 -10.60 -17.23 13.58
C LYS A 735 -9.21 -17.60 14.10
N CYS A 736 -9.09 -17.82 15.41
CA CYS A 736 -7.88 -18.37 15.99
C CYS A 736 -7.79 -19.87 15.71
N LEU A 737 -6.69 -20.30 15.08
CA LEU A 737 -6.39 -21.71 14.82
C LEU A 737 -5.07 -22.17 15.46
N LEU A 738 -4.23 -21.23 15.87
CA LEU A 738 -2.90 -21.48 16.43
C LEU A 738 -2.80 -20.78 17.78
N HIS A 739 -2.53 -21.57 18.82
CA HIS A 739 -2.40 -21.08 20.18
C HIS A 739 -0.93 -20.93 20.55
N HIS A 740 -0.60 -19.90 21.31
CA HIS A 740 0.78 -19.66 21.71
C HIS A 740 1.26 -20.74 22.67
N SER A 741 2.40 -21.37 22.34
CA SER A 741 2.97 -22.50 23.10
C SER A 741 3.12 -22.28 24.61
N ALA A 742 3.55 -21.09 25.03
CA ALA A 742 3.70 -20.74 26.45
C ALA A 742 2.48 -20.01 27.06
N ALA A 743 1.49 -19.65 26.23
CA ALA A 743 0.35 -18.84 26.66
C ALA A 743 -0.91 -19.20 25.84
N PRO A 744 -1.57 -20.34 26.12
CA PRO A 744 -2.66 -20.86 25.29
C PRO A 744 -3.84 -19.90 25.08
N ALA A 745 -4.05 -18.95 26.01
CA ALA A 745 -5.06 -17.89 25.89
C ALA A 745 -4.81 -16.91 24.72
N LEU A 746 -3.57 -16.87 24.21
CA LEU A 746 -3.16 -15.96 23.15
C LEU A 746 -2.99 -16.68 21.81
N GLU A 747 -3.23 -15.93 20.74
CA GLU A 747 -2.92 -16.38 19.39
C GLU A 747 -1.40 -16.44 19.15
N GLU A 748 -0.96 -17.50 18.47
CA GLU A 748 0.42 -17.61 17.98
C GLU A 748 0.67 -16.61 16.83
N TRP A 749 1.64 -15.72 17.01
CA TRP A 749 2.04 -14.79 15.95
C TRP A 749 3.19 -15.35 15.11
N ILE A 750 3.04 -15.23 13.79
CA ILE A 750 3.88 -15.91 12.79
C ILE A 750 4.89 -14.94 12.17
N SER A 751 6.12 -15.42 11.94
CA SER A 751 7.14 -14.68 11.17
C SER A 751 7.22 -15.16 9.73
N THR A 752 7.03 -14.25 8.77
CA THR A 752 7.18 -14.55 7.32
C THR A 752 8.58 -15.05 6.93
N LYS A 753 9.62 -14.76 7.74
CA LYS A 753 11.00 -15.18 7.45
C LYS A 753 11.38 -16.53 8.06
N ASP A 754 10.59 -17.01 9.01
CA ASP A 754 10.76 -18.34 9.63
C ASP A 754 9.93 -19.40 8.91
N PHE A 755 9.13 -19.01 7.91
CA PHE A 755 8.44 -19.93 7.03
C PHE A 755 9.45 -20.75 6.23
N ALA A 756 9.65 -22.00 6.67
CA ALA A 756 10.31 -23.06 5.94
C ALA A 756 9.25 -24.08 5.52
N ASN A 757 9.46 -24.73 4.38
CA ASN A 757 8.51 -25.69 3.81
C ASN A 757 8.15 -26.86 4.78
N ASP A 758 8.97 -27.10 5.81
CA ASP A 758 8.79 -28.20 6.77
C ASP A 758 7.81 -27.90 7.93
N LYS A 759 7.51 -26.62 8.23
CA LYS A 759 6.48 -26.27 9.23
C LYS A 759 5.15 -26.05 8.52
N ARG A 760 4.23 -27.01 8.63
CA ARG A 760 2.84 -26.90 8.15
C ARG A 760 2.07 -25.83 8.94
N LEU A 761 2.32 -24.55 8.66
CA LEU A 761 1.38 -23.50 9.03
C LEU A 761 0.12 -23.68 8.18
N MET A 762 -1.03 -23.83 8.84
CA MET A 762 -2.31 -24.02 8.17
C MET A 762 -2.61 -22.80 7.29
N ALA A 763 -2.63 -23.01 5.97
CA ALA A 763 -3.00 -22.00 4.99
C ALA A 763 -4.43 -21.48 5.26
N PRO A 764 -4.75 -20.23 4.88
CA PRO A 764 -6.11 -19.72 4.98
C PRO A 764 -7.10 -20.56 4.15
N GLY A 765 -8.30 -20.70 4.69
CA GLY A 765 -9.46 -21.11 3.91
C GLY A 765 -9.87 -19.98 2.97
N TRP A 766 -10.05 -20.30 1.71
CA TRP A 766 -10.50 -19.37 0.68
C TRP A 766 -11.90 -19.72 0.21
N HIS A 767 -12.70 -18.70 -0.04
CA HIS A 767 -13.86 -18.81 -0.90
C HIS A 767 -13.39 -19.11 -2.32
N VAL A 768 -13.76 -20.28 -2.81
CA VAL A 768 -13.58 -20.69 -4.20
C VAL A 768 -14.99 -21.03 -4.69
N PRO A 769 -15.56 -20.25 -5.62
CA PRO A 769 -16.94 -20.42 -6.06
C PRO A 769 -17.21 -21.85 -6.52
N CYS A 770 -18.29 -22.43 -6.02
CA CYS A 770 -18.78 -23.71 -6.48
C CYS A 770 -19.58 -23.57 -7.80
N GLN A 771 -19.91 -24.70 -8.42
CA GLN A 771 -20.61 -24.70 -9.71
C GLN A 771 -22.00 -24.02 -9.61
N GLU A 772 -22.69 -24.15 -8.49
CA GLU A 772 -24.01 -23.55 -8.25
C GLU A 772 -23.92 -22.02 -8.15
N GLU A 773 -22.87 -21.49 -7.50
CA GLU A 773 -22.62 -20.05 -7.42
C GLU A 773 -22.29 -19.46 -8.79
N ILE A 774 -21.44 -20.15 -9.56
CA ILE A 774 -21.11 -19.76 -10.94
C ILE A 774 -22.36 -19.79 -11.83
N GLN A 775 -23.22 -20.79 -11.68
CA GLN A 775 -24.48 -20.87 -12.42
C GLN A 775 -25.41 -19.69 -12.06
N PHE A 776 -25.56 -19.38 -10.78
CA PHE A 776 -26.39 -18.27 -10.33
C PHE A 776 -25.82 -16.90 -10.77
N ALA A 777 -24.50 -16.71 -10.72
CA ALA A 777 -23.86 -15.51 -11.25
C ALA A 777 -24.11 -15.33 -12.76
N ASN A 778 -24.04 -16.41 -13.55
CA ASN A 778 -24.37 -16.36 -14.97
C ASN A 778 -25.86 -16.10 -15.23
N GLU A 779 -26.76 -16.61 -14.38
CA GLU A 779 -28.19 -16.27 -14.43
C GLU A 779 -28.41 -14.76 -14.21
N LEU A 780 -27.75 -14.17 -13.21
CA LEU A 780 -27.80 -12.73 -12.95
C LEU A 780 -27.24 -11.90 -14.11
N LEU A 781 -26.13 -12.35 -14.73
CA LEU A 781 -25.59 -11.70 -15.93
C LEU A 781 -26.56 -11.79 -17.10
N SER A 782 -27.24 -12.92 -17.31
CA SER A 782 -28.26 -13.01 -18.36
C SER A 782 -29.42 -12.02 -18.11
N LEU A 783 -29.88 -11.90 -16.86
CA LEU A 783 -30.99 -11.04 -16.48
C LEU A 783 -30.66 -9.55 -16.51
N HIS A 784 -29.49 -9.14 -16.05
CA HIS A 784 -29.15 -7.72 -15.86
C HIS A 784 -28.11 -7.18 -16.84
N PHE A 785 -27.24 -8.01 -17.39
CA PHE A 785 -26.23 -7.58 -18.36
C PHE A 785 -26.69 -7.84 -19.80
N ASP A 786 -26.90 -9.10 -20.19
CA ASP A 786 -27.21 -9.45 -21.58
C ASP A 786 -28.57 -8.90 -22.03
N SER A 787 -29.60 -9.06 -21.20
CA SER A 787 -30.92 -8.46 -21.42
C SER A 787 -30.85 -6.93 -21.57
N ALA A 788 -30.07 -6.24 -20.73
CA ALA A 788 -29.91 -4.79 -20.81
C ALA A 788 -29.16 -4.35 -22.07
N LEU A 789 -28.17 -5.13 -22.55
CA LEU A 789 -27.49 -4.87 -23.82
C LEU A 789 -28.44 -4.99 -25.02
N VAL A 790 -29.29 -6.03 -25.03
CA VAL A 790 -30.31 -6.21 -26.08
C VAL A 790 -31.30 -5.05 -26.06
N GLU A 791 -31.75 -4.65 -24.87
CA GLU A 791 -32.66 -3.54 -24.67
C GLU A 791 -32.06 -2.20 -25.12
N LEU A 792 -30.81 -1.90 -24.74
CA LEU A 792 -30.08 -0.71 -25.17
C LEU A 792 -29.93 -0.67 -26.69
N SER A 793 -29.52 -1.78 -27.31
CA SER A 793 -29.41 -1.87 -28.78
C SER A 793 -30.75 -1.61 -29.46
N ARG A 794 -31.83 -2.15 -28.89
CA ARG A 794 -33.20 -1.92 -29.37
C ARG A 794 -33.57 -0.44 -29.28
N ILE A 795 -33.34 0.22 -28.16
CA ILE A 795 -33.63 1.66 -27.97
C ILE A 795 -32.89 2.49 -29.03
N CYS A 796 -31.58 2.26 -29.21
CA CYS A 796 -30.77 3.01 -30.18
C CYS A 796 -31.19 2.79 -31.64
N LYS A 797 -31.61 1.57 -32.02
CA LYS A 797 -31.98 1.24 -33.41
C LYS A 797 -33.42 1.56 -33.77
N SER A 798 -34.36 1.32 -32.87
CA SER A 798 -35.80 1.33 -33.18
C SER A 798 -36.55 2.60 -32.73
N LYS A 799 -35.86 3.56 -32.08
CA LYS A 799 -36.42 4.87 -31.65
C LYS A 799 -37.78 4.74 -30.96
N ILE A 800 -37.95 3.75 -30.07
CA ILE A 800 -39.24 3.34 -29.48
C ILE A 800 -39.99 4.50 -28.79
N HIS A 801 -39.29 5.55 -28.36
CA HIS A 801 -39.83 6.61 -27.50
C HIS A 801 -39.89 7.99 -28.19
N SER A 802 -40.14 8.06 -29.51
CA SER A 802 -40.21 9.35 -30.22
C SER A 802 -41.21 10.36 -29.64
N ASP A 803 -42.18 9.92 -28.82
CA ASP A 803 -43.23 10.76 -28.24
C ASP A 803 -43.34 10.74 -26.69
N SER A 804 -42.58 9.90 -25.96
CA SER A 804 -42.69 9.78 -24.48
C SER A 804 -41.47 10.38 -23.75
N GLY A 805 -41.71 11.23 -22.76
CA GLY A 805 -40.67 11.87 -21.93
C GLY A 805 -39.85 10.91 -21.05
N ASP A 806 -40.13 9.60 -21.11
CA ASP A 806 -39.57 8.56 -20.23
C ASP A 806 -38.30 7.90 -20.78
N GLU A 807 -37.93 8.18 -22.03
CA GLU A 807 -36.75 7.60 -22.70
C GLU A 807 -35.45 7.80 -21.89
N LYS A 808 -35.30 8.98 -21.28
CA LYS A 808 -34.11 9.33 -20.49
C LYS A 808 -33.96 8.44 -19.27
N GLU A 809 -35.04 8.23 -18.52
CA GLU A 809 -35.02 7.39 -17.31
C GLU A 809 -34.84 5.92 -17.68
N HIS A 810 -35.44 5.47 -18.79
CA HIS A 810 -35.22 4.12 -19.32
C HIS A 810 -33.75 3.87 -19.69
N LEU A 811 -33.11 4.83 -20.38
CA LEU A 811 -31.68 4.76 -20.71
C LEU A 811 -30.80 4.75 -19.46
N LYS A 812 -31.10 5.59 -18.45
CA LYS A 812 -30.36 5.63 -17.18
C LYS A 812 -30.37 4.28 -16.47
N VAL A 813 -31.55 3.68 -16.29
CA VAL A 813 -31.69 2.38 -15.61
C VAL A 813 -31.01 1.27 -16.40
N THR A 814 -31.14 1.27 -17.73
CA THR A 814 -30.50 0.27 -18.60
C THR A 814 -28.98 0.35 -18.53
N LEU A 815 -28.40 1.55 -18.64
CA LEU A 815 -26.96 1.76 -18.48
C LEU A 815 -26.49 1.42 -17.06
N LEU A 816 -27.27 1.76 -16.04
CA LEU A 816 -26.94 1.43 -14.65
C LEU A 816 -26.85 -0.09 -14.46
N ARG A 817 -27.81 -0.89 -14.95
CA ARG A 817 -27.77 -2.36 -14.89
C ARG A 817 -26.50 -2.95 -15.54
N ILE A 818 -26.07 -2.37 -16.66
CA ILE A 818 -24.85 -2.76 -17.37
C ILE A 818 -23.61 -2.44 -16.51
N ASP A 819 -23.53 -1.21 -15.97
CA ASP A 819 -22.45 -0.80 -15.05
C ASP A 819 -22.42 -1.69 -13.80
N SER A 820 -23.57 -1.94 -13.15
CA SER A 820 -23.70 -2.82 -11.98
C SER A 820 -23.08 -4.19 -12.23
N SER A 821 -23.43 -4.79 -13.38
CA SER A 821 -22.99 -6.14 -13.72
C SER A 821 -21.47 -6.20 -13.92
N LEU A 822 -20.90 -5.21 -14.63
CA LEU A 822 -19.47 -5.13 -14.89
C LEU A 822 -18.66 -4.85 -13.62
N GLN A 823 -19.12 -3.93 -12.77
CA GLN A 823 -18.46 -3.60 -11.49
C GLN A 823 -18.56 -4.75 -10.48
N GLY A 824 -19.60 -5.59 -10.55
CA GLY A 824 -19.75 -6.75 -9.67
C GLY A 824 -18.83 -7.91 -10.03
N VAL A 825 -18.64 -8.18 -11.33
CA VAL A 825 -17.79 -9.29 -11.80
C VAL A 825 -16.33 -8.89 -12.01
N LEU A 826 -16.02 -7.61 -12.19
CA LEU A 826 -14.66 -7.11 -12.41
C LEU A 826 -13.92 -7.88 -13.53
N SER A 827 -12.69 -8.34 -13.28
CA SER A 827 -11.91 -9.19 -14.20
C SER A 827 -12.38 -10.64 -14.28
N CYS A 828 -13.40 -11.08 -13.53
CA CYS A 828 -13.97 -12.42 -13.68
C CYS A 828 -14.70 -12.59 -15.03
N LEU A 829 -15.16 -11.50 -15.65
CA LEU A 829 -15.55 -11.52 -17.07
C LEU A 829 -14.28 -11.51 -17.92
N PRO A 830 -14.04 -12.49 -18.82
CA PRO A 830 -12.81 -12.60 -19.60
C PRO A 830 -12.48 -11.37 -20.45
N ASP A 831 -11.19 -11.05 -20.54
CA ASP A 831 -10.66 -9.96 -21.37
C ASP A 831 -10.88 -10.19 -22.88
N PHE A 832 -10.78 -9.12 -23.66
CA PHE A 832 -10.91 -9.18 -25.11
C PHE A 832 -9.89 -10.13 -25.74
N ARG A 833 -10.29 -10.85 -26.79
CA ARG A 833 -9.35 -11.64 -27.58
C ARG A 833 -8.45 -10.69 -28.38
N PRO A 834 -7.11 -10.80 -28.28
CA PRO A 834 -6.24 -9.88 -29.00
C PRO A 834 -6.23 -10.18 -30.50
N SER A 835 -6.00 -9.15 -31.31
CA SER A 835 -5.82 -9.32 -32.75
C SER A 835 -4.36 -9.64 -33.07
N CYS A 836 -4.13 -10.67 -33.88
CA CYS A 836 -2.81 -10.95 -34.46
C CYS A 836 -2.78 -10.31 -35.85
N LYS A 837 -1.71 -9.59 -36.19
CA LYS A 837 -1.56 -9.04 -37.55
C LYS A 837 -1.56 -10.18 -38.57
N GLU A 838 -2.48 -10.12 -39.53
CA GLU A 838 -2.57 -11.08 -40.64
C GLU A 838 -1.25 -11.13 -41.42
N GLY A 839 -0.62 -12.31 -41.50
CA GLY A 839 0.60 -12.51 -42.29
C GLY A 839 1.59 -13.58 -41.82
N MET A 840 1.49 -14.07 -40.58
CA MET A 840 2.24 -15.25 -40.13
C MET A 840 1.34 -16.15 -39.29
N VAL A 841 0.81 -17.21 -39.92
CA VAL A 841 0.18 -18.33 -39.23
C VAL A 841 1.30 -19.15 -38.61
N GLU A 842 1.68 -18.81 -37.39
CA GLU A 842 2.20 -19.79 -36.43
C GLU A 842 1.25 -19.76 -35.23
N GLU A 843 0.74 -20.94 -34.89
CA GLU A 843 -0.15 -21.22 -33.76
C GLU A 843 0.24 -20.39 -32.53
N GLN A 844 -0.74 -19.69 -31.94
CA GLN A 844 -0.68 -19.05 -30.61
C GLN A 844 0.73 -18.97 -30.01
N GLY A 845 1.56 -18.10 -30.59
CA GLY A 845 2.98 -18.02 -30.24
C GLY A 845 3.17 -18.01 -28.73
N HIS A 846 3.99 -18.94 -28.23
CA HIS A 846 4.29 -19.15 -26.82
C HIS A 846 4.47 -17.80 -26.12
N ILE A 847 3.55 -17.42 -25.23
CA ILE A 847 3.64 -16.17 -24.50
C ILE A 847 4.72 -16.37 -23.42
N PRO A 848 5.90 -15.74 -23.53
CA PRO A 848 7.02 -16.04 -22.63
C PRO A 848 6.80 -15.52 -21.20
N PHE A 849 5.67 -14.86 -20.94
CA PHE A 849 5.37 -14.17 -19.70
C PHE A 849 4.15 -14.77 -19.01
N LEU A 850 4.34 -15.15 -17.75
CA LEU A 850 3.26 -15.59 -16.86
C LEU A 850 3.49 -15.01 -15.46
N ILE A 851 2.51 -14.25 -14.98
CA ILE A 851 2.32 -13.94 -13.57
C ILE A 851 0.94 -14.45 -13.18
N ALA A 852 0.90 -15.44 -12.29
CA ALA A 852 -0.35 -16.05 -11.88
C ALA A 852 -1.19 -15.08 -11.02
N GLY A 853 -2.40 -14.77 -11.45
CA GLY A 853 -3.29 -13.88 -10.71
C GLY A 853 -4.68 -13.87 -11.30
N ALA A 854 -5.68 -14.04 -10.43
CA ALA A 854 -7.09 -13.98 -10.77
C ALA A 854 -7.86 -13.44 -9.55
N THR A 855 -8.84 -12.58 -9.81
CA THR A 855 -9.70 -12.01 -8.75
C THR A 855 -10.76 -13.01 -8.29
N GLY A 856 -11.18 -13.92 -9.16
CA GLY A 856 -12.23 -14.88 -8.89
C GLY A 856 -12.40 -15.93 -10.00
N ALA A 857 -13.51 -16.66 -9.96
CA ALA A 857 -13.88 -17.63 -10.98
C ALA A 857 -14.40 -16.94 -12.26
N CYS A 858 -14.04 -17.48 -13.42
CA CYS A 858 -14.48 -16.98 -14.72
C CYS A 858 -16.01 -17.11 -14.89
N VAL A 859 -16.68 -16.02 -15.26
CA VAL A 859 -18.12 -15.98 -15.58
C VAL A 859 -18.36 -15.24 -16.90
N GLY A 860 -19.45 -15.56 -17.60
CA GLY A 860 -19.69 -15.05 -18.95
C GLY A 860 -18.65 -15.52 -19.97
N SER A 861 -18.40 -14.72 -21.00
CA SER A 861 -17.44 -15.03 -22.06
C SER A 861 -16.78 -13.75 -22.61
N ALA A 862 -15.63 -13.92 -23.28
CA ALA A 862 -14.99 -12.82 -24.00
C ALA A 862 -15.90 -12.24 -25.10
N GLU A 863 -16.69 -13.10 -25.75
CA GLU A 863 -17.69 -12.73 -26.77
C GLU A 863 -18.79 -11.84 -26.18
N LEU A 864 -19.20 -12.08 -24.93
CA LEU A 864 -20.16 -11.23 -24.24
C LEU A 864 -19.59 -9.83 -23.97
N ARG A 865 -18.30 -9.74 -23.62
CA ARG A 865 -17.59 -8.46 -23.48
C ARG A 865 -17.43 -7.73 -24.82
N GLU A 866 -17.15 -8.47 -25.90
CA GLU A 866 -17.09 -7.95 -27.27
C GLU A 866 -18.46 -7.40 -27.72
N LYS A 867 -19.53 -8.18 -27.54
CA LYS A 867 -20.92 -7.74 -27.77
C LYS A 867 -21.24 -6.46 -26.99
N ALA A 868 -20.83 -6.38 -25.72
CA ALA A 868 -21.04 -5.20 -24.90
C ALA A 868 -20.33 -3.97 -25.50
N ALA A 869 -19.10 -4.12 -25.98
CA ALA A 869 -18.36 -3.03 -26.61
C ALA A 869 -19.08 -2.48 -27.86
N ASP A 870 -19.58 -3.34 -28.74
CA ASP A 870 -20.31 -2.91 -29.95
C ASP A 870 -21.60 -2.17 -29.64
N VAL A 871 -22.36 -2.67 -28.65
CA VAL A 871 -23.60 -2.04 -28.22
C VAL A 871 -23.31 -0.68 -27.57
N ILE A 872 -22.28 -0.58 -26.74
CA ILE A 872 -21.88 0.66 -26.07
C ILE A 872 -21.34 1.70 -27.07
N HIS A 873 -20.59 1.27 -28.08
CA HIS A 873 -20.19 2.14 -29.19
C HIS A 873 -21.43 2.71 -29.92
N SER A 874 -22.37 1.85 -30.29
CA SER A 874 -23.63 2.26 -30.92
C SER A 874 -24.44 3.23 -30.04
N ALA A 875 -24.46 3.00 -28.73
CA ALA A 875 -25.11 3.88 -27.76
C ALA A 875 -24.39 5.22 -27.61
N CYS A 876 -23.05 5.24 -27.70
CA CYS A 876 -22.26 6.47 -27.69
C CYS A 876 -22.63 7.39 -28.85
N LEU A 877 -22.65 6.85 -30.08
CA LEU A 877 -23.04 7.60 -31.27
C LEU A 877 -24.47 8.14 -31.15
N TYR A 878 -25.41 7.32 -30.68
CA TYR A 878 -26.79 7.73 -30.45
C TYR A 878 -26.90 8.89 -29.44
N LEU A 879 -26.22 8.78 -28.30
CA LEU A 879 -26.26 9.78 -27.24
C LEU A 879 -25.61 11.09 -27.68
N LEU A 880 -24.49 11.03 -28.40
CA LEU A 880 -23.84 12.23 -28.95
C LEU A 880 -24.71 12.93 -30.01
N GLU A 881 -25.47 12.18 -30.81
CA GLU A 881 -26.34 12.75 -31.84
C GLU A 881 -27.65 13.32 -31.28
N LYS A 882 -28.27 12.63 -30.30
CA LYS A 882 -29.63 12.95 -29.83
C LYS A 882 -29.71 13.58 -28.44
N LYS A 883 -28.69 13.39 -27.60
CA LYS A 883 -28.71 13.76 -26.16
C LYS A 883 -27.33 14.25 -25.68
N SER A 884 -26.61 15.03 -26.51
CA SER A 884 -25.29 15.59 -26.16
C SER A 884 -25.30 16.40 -24.86
N ASP A 885 -26.46 16.96 -24.52
CA ASP A 885 -26.63 17.86 -23.38
C ASP A 885 -26.82 17.11 -22.05
N ASP A 886 -26.95 15.77 -22.08
CA ASP A 886 -27.16 14.95 -20.89
C ASP A 886 -25.85 14.41 -20.30
N SER A 887 -25.24 15.19 -19.41
CA SER A 887 -23.99 14.79 -18.76
C SER A 887 -24.11 13.50 -17.94
N ILE A 888 -25.26 13.17 -17.34
CA ILE A 888 -25.40 11.97 -16.49
C ILE A 888 -25.30 10.70 -17.33
N LEU A 889 -26.00 10.66 -18.47
CA LEU A 889 -25.95 9.52 -19.40
C LEU A 889 -24.54 9.32 -19.96
N LEU A 890 -23.86 10.41 -20.36
CA LEU A 890 -22.48 10.35 -20.84
C LEU A 890 -21.50 9.88 -19.78
N LEU A 891 -21.69 10.30 -18.52
CA LEU A 891 -20.86 9.84 -17.40
C LEU A 891 -21.05 8.34 -17.11
N LEU A 892 -22.29 7.82 -17.14
CA LEU A 892 -22.56 6.38 -17.03
C LEU A 892 -21.89 5.60 -18.16
N LEU A 893 -22.01 6.10 -19.39
CA LEU A 893 -21.40 5.50 -20.57
C LEU A 893 -19.87 5.42 -20.44
N ILE A 894 -19.21 6.49 -20.00
CA ILE A 894 -17.75 6.51 -19.79
C ILE A 894 -17.33 5.50 -18.72
N ARG A 895 -18.11 5.30 -17.66
CA ARG A 895 -17.82 4.29 -16.63
C ARG A 895 -17.90 2.87 -17.17
N ILE A 896 -18.92 2.58 -17.97
CA ILE A 896 -19.05 1.29 -18.65
C ILE A 896 -17.86 1.06 -19.59
N MET A 897 -17.49 2.08 -20.38
CA MET A 897 -16.31 2.03 -21.25
C MET A 897 -15.02 1.80 -20.44
N ASP A 898 -14.85 2.46 -19.28
CA ASP A 898 -13.70 2.26 -18.40
C ASP A 898 -13.60 0.80 -17.93
N SER A 899 -14.71 0.22 -17.46
CA SER A 899 -14.78 -1.16 -16.97
C SER A 899 -14.56 -2.20 -18.06
N LEU A 900 -15.01 -1.93 -19.29
CA LEU A 900 -14.79 -2.82 -20.43
C LEU A 900 -13.31 -2.81 -20.84
N VAL A 901 -12.74 -1.62 -21.06
CA VAL A 901 -11.43 -1.48 -21.73
C VAL A 901 -10.24 -1.54 -20.77
N ASN A 902 -10.40 -1.04 -19.54
CA ASN A 902 -9.34 -0.98 -18.52
C ASN A 902 -9.39 -2.18 -17.55
N TYR A 903 -9.39 -3.39 -18.11
CA TYR A 903 -9.32 -4.65 -17.36
C TYR A 903 -8.20 -4.65 -16.31
N GLY A 904 -8.52 -5.07 -15.08
CA GLY A 904 -7.59 -5.13 -13.96
C GLY A 904 -7.37 -3.78 -13.23
N SER A 905 -7.94 -2.67 -13.72
CA SER A 905 -7.71 -1.35 -13.10
C SER A 905 -8.49 -1.16 -11.80
N SER A 906 -9.70 -1.70 -11.69
CA SER A 906 -10.49 -1.66 -10.46
C SER A 906 -9.79 -2.39 -9.32
N GLU A 907 -9.23 -3.58 -9.58
CA GLU A 907 -8.45 -4.34 -8.60
C GLU A 907 -7.18 -3.60 -8.16
N TYR A 908 -6.56 -2.86 -9.08
CA TYR A 908 -5.41 -2.05 -8.73
C TYR A 908 -5.80 -0.90 -7.80
N ASP A 909 -6.92 -0.23 -8.06
CA ASP A 909 -7.43 0.86 -7.23
C ASP A 909 -7.84 0.34 -5.83
N GLU A 910 -8.51 -0.80 -5.74
CA GLU A 910 -8.81 -1.51 -4.47
C GLU A 910 -7.53 -1.83 -3.70
N TRP A 911 -6.52 -2.41 -4.37
CA TRP A 911 -5.24 -2.70 -3.75
C TRP A 911 -4.53 -1.44 -3.22
N VAL A 912 -4.60 -0.32 -3.94
CA VAL A 912 -4.01 0.96 -3.49
C VAL A 912 -4.67 1.41 -2.19
N ASN A 913 -6.00 1.37 -2.13
CA ASN A 913 -6.78 1.79 -0.97
C ASN A 913 -6.52 0.87 0.24
N HIS A 914 -6.61 -0.45 0.05
CA HIS A 914 -6.32 -1.44 1.08
C HIS A 914 -4.87 -1.33 1.60
N ARG A 915 -3.92 -0.98 0.72
CA ARG A 915 -2.53 -0.74 1.13
C ARG A 915 -2.34 0.51 1.97
N GLN A 916 -3.15 1.54 1.77
CA GLN A 916 -3.13 2.72 2.63
C GLN A 916 -3.71 2.40 4.00
N ALA A 917 -4.89 1.78 4.05
CA ALA A 917 -5.52 1.29 5.28
C ALA A 917 -4.55 0.44 6.11
N TRP A 918 -3.94 -0.58 5.49
CA TRP A 918 -2.98 -1.44 6.17
C TRP A 918 -1.81 -0.68 6.81
N LYS A 919 -1.31 0.40 6.18
CA LYS A 919 -0.16 1.15 6.74
C LYS A 919 -0.52 1.77 8.09
N LEU A 920 -1.77 2.19 8.27
CA LEU A 920 -2.27 2.82 9.50
C LEU A 920 -2.42 1.79 10.63
N GLU A 921 -2.91 0.59 10.33
CA GLU A 921 -3.12 -0.48 11.35
C GLU A 921 -1.83 -1.20 11.73
N SER A 922 -0.95 -1.38 10.75
CA SER A 922 0.20 -2.28 10.89
C SER A 922 1.17 -1.99 12.04
N PRO A 923 1.32 -0.77 12.59
CA PRO A 923 2.17 -0.52 13.75
C PRO A 923 1.66 -1.17 15.04
N GLY A 924 0.34 -1.26 15.25
CA GLY A 924 -0.25 -1.83 16.47
C GLY A 924 -0.15 -3.36 16.55
N ILE A 925 0.00 -4.03 15.41
CA ILE A 925 -0.02 -5.49 15.30
C ILE A 925 1.35 -6.00 14.85
N VAL A 926 2.40 -5.70 15.64
CA VAL A 926 3.79 -6.14 15.39
C VAL A 926 4.45 -6.63 16.66
N GLU A 927 4.92 -7.87 16.63
CA GLU A 927 5.90 -8.36 17.58
C GLU A 927 7.29 -8.19 16.94
N PRO A 928 8.22 -7.46 17.60
CA PRO A 928 9.58 -7.34 17.14
C PRO A 928 10.27 -8.72 17.12
N PRO A 929 11.22 -8.98 16.20
CA PRO A 929 11.94 -10.26 16.16
C PRO A 929 12.73 -10.64 17.43
N VAL A 930 12.89 -9.70 18.35
CA VAL A 930 13.57 -9.90 19.64
C VAL A 930 12.52 -9.73 20.73
N ASN A 931 12.32 -10.78 21.52
CA ASN A 931 11.35 -10.84 22.59
C ASN A 931 12.02 -11.52 23.80
N TYR A 932 12.34 -10.73 24.83
CA TYR A 932 12.95 -11.21 26.06
C TYR A 932 11.92 -11.61 27.12
N ILE A 933 10.62 -11.40 26.89
CA ILE A 933 9.55 -11.79 27.83
C ILE A 933 9.44 -13.32 27.86
N VAL A 934 9.19 -13.93 26.71
CA VAL A 934 9.04 -15.40 26.57
C VAL A 934 10.28 -16.08 25.99
N SER A 935 11.40 -15.35 25.89
CA SER A 935 12.67 -15.82 25.29
C SER A 935 12.51 -16.49 23.90
N SER A 936 11.47 -16.11 23.15
CA SER A 936 11.16 -16.70 21.84
C SER A 936 11.60 -15.74 20.74
N HIS A 937 12.57 -16.14 19.93
CA HIS A 937 13.18 -15.28 18.92
C HIS A 937 12.80 -15.69 17.50
N SER A 938 12.82 -14.72 16.58
CA SER A 938 12.46 -14.94 15.16
C SER A 938 13.41 -14.25 14.19
N LYS A 939 13.49 -14.75 12.95
CA LYS A 939 14.31 -14.13 11.89
C LYS A 939 13.72 -12.80 11.41
N GLY A 940 12.43 -12.57 11.62
CA GLY A 940 11.71 -11.35 11.22
C GLY A 940 10.54 -11.02 12.15
N LYS A 941 9.94 -9.85 11.96
CA LYS A 941 8.75 -9.42 12.70
C LYS A 941 7.66 -10.49 12.64
N ARG A 942 7.05 -10.76 13.80
CA ARG A 942 5.89 -11.64 13.94
C ARG A 942 4.60 -10.81 13.92
N ARG A 943 3.54 -11.39 13.39
CA ARG A 943 2.19 -10.78 13.30
C ARG A 943 1.14 -11.85 13.54
N SER A 944 -0.07 -11.47 13.93
CA SER A 944 -1.22 -12.38 14.00
C SER A 944 -1.47 -13.06 12.64
N ARG A 945 -2.17 -14.20 12.66
CA ARG A 945 -2.49 -14.96 11.45
C ARG A 945 -3.38 -14.12 10.54
N TRP A 946 -4.43 -13.50 11.08
CA TRP A 946 -5.36 -12.66 10.32
C TRP A 946 -4.64 -11.55 9.55
N ALA A 947 -3.65 -10.90 10.18
CA ALA A 947 -2.83 -9.84 9.60
C ALA A 947 -1.98 -10.33 8.42
N LEU A 948 -1.53 -11.59 8.46
CA LEU A 948 -0.79 -12.19 7.36
C LEU A 948 -1.69 -12.68 6.23
N ILE A 949 -2.92 -13.11 6.55
CA ILE A 949 -3.94 -13.46 5.57
C ILE A 949 -4.36 -12.21 4.80
N ASP A 950 -4.64 -11.11 5.49
CA ASP A 950 -4.96 -9.83 4.86
C ASP A 950 -3.85 -9.37 3.89
N LYS A 951 -2.59 -9.53 4.32
CA LYS A 951 -1.41 -9.32 3.46
C LYS A 951 -1.36 -10.23 2.24
N ALA A 952 -1.78 -11.49 2.37
CA ALA A 952 -1.85 -12.43 1.27
C ALA A 952 -3.02 -12.10 0.33
N TYR A 953 -4.15 -11.64 0.87
CA TYR A 953 -5.30 -11.17 0.11
C TYR A 953 -4.97 -9.95 -0.73
N MET A 954 -4.41 -8.90 -0.11
CA MET A 954 -3.85 -7.76 -0.84
C MET A 954 -2.85 -8.17 -1.93
N HIS A 955 -2.02 -9.18 -1.66
CA HIS A 955 -1.04 -9.67 -2.63
C HIS A 955 -1.73 -10.38 -3.79
N SER A 956 -2.81 -11.14 -3.54
CA SER A 956 -3.66 -11.75 -4.56
C SER A 956 -4.32 -10.69 -5.46
N THR A 957 -4.96 -9.67 -4.89
CA THR A 957 -5.60 -8.57 -5.63
C THR A 957 -4.60 -7.82 -6.51
N TRP A 958 -3.41 -7.52 -5.97
CA TRP A 958 -2.35 -6.94 -6.78
C TRP A 958 -1.96 -7.86 -7.93
N ARG A 959 -1.76 -9.17 -7.70
CA ARG A 959 -1.39 -10.12 -8.76
C ARG A 959 -2.47 -10.21 -9.84
N ALA A 960 -3.74 -10.23 -9.47
CA ALA A 960 -4.87 -10.22 -10.40
C ALA A 960 -4.83 -8.98 -11.33
N SER A 961 -4.58 -7.80 -10.76
CA SER A 961 -4.43 -6.57 -11.56
C SER A 961 -3.24 -6.60 -12.55
N GLN A 962 -2.19 -7.38 -12.27
CA GLN A 962 -0.97 -7.40 -13.07
C GLN A 962 -0.91 -8.55 -14.09
N SER A 963 -1.65 -9.65 -13.87
CA SER A 963 -1.52 -10.89 -14.66
C SER A 963 -1.74 -10.65 -16.16
N SER A 964 -2.75 -9.85 -16.49
CA SER A 964 -3.19 -9.60 -17.88
C SER A 964 -2.79 -8.22 -18.40
N TYR A 965 -2.28 -7.34 -17.53
CA TYR A 965 -2.02 -5.94 -17.89
C TYR A 965 -0.75 -5.78 -18.75
N HIS A 966 0.26 -6.62 -18.53
CA HIS A 966 1.59 -6.44 -19.12
C HIS A 966 1.90 -7.31 -20.34
N ILE A 967 1.02 -8.27 -20.65
CA ILE A 967 1.17 -9.21 -21.79
C ILE A 967 1.47 -8.44 -23.09
N PHE A 968 0.76 -7.34 -23.31
CA PHE A 968 0.80 -6.59 -24.57
C PHE A 968 2.01 -5.65 -24.72
N ARG A 969 2.87 -5.50 -23.70
CA ARG A 969 4.11 -4.73 -23.84
C ARG A 969 5.24 -5.50 -24.50
N MET A 970 5.09 -6.82 -24.58
CA MET A 970 6.17 -7.75 -24.88
C MET A 970 6.26 -8.05 -26.38
N MET A 971 5.09 -8.09 -27.02
CA MET A 971 4.91 -8.57 -28.39
C MET A 971 4.56 -7.40 -29.31
N GLY A 972 5.37 -7.17 -30.34
CA GLY A 972 5.08 -6.16 -31.36
C GLY A 972 3.96 -6.55 -32.33
N ASN A 973 3.56 -7.83 -32.32
CA ASN A 973 2.61 -8.42 -33.27
C ASN A 973 1.18 -8.48 -32.75
N LEU A 974 0.98 -8.27 -31.44
CA LEU A 974 -0.33 -8.28 -30.80
C LEU A 974 -0.88 -6.85 -30.76
N SER A 975 -1.95 -6.62 -31.49
CA SER A 975 -2.75 -5.41 -31.46
C SER A 975 -3.97 -5.59 -30.54
N PRO A 976 -4.56 -4.49 -30.05
CA PRO A 976 -5.81 -4.53 -29.34
C PRO A 976 -6.88 -5.04 -30.30
N SER A 977 -7.95 -5.64 -29.77
CA SER A 977 -9.09 -5.98 -30.61
C SER A 977 -9.68 -4.71 -31.24
N ASP A 978 -10.35 -4.87 -32.38
CA ASP A 978 -11.02 -3.75 -33.05
C ASP A 978 -12.09 -3.12 -32.14
N HIS A 979 -12.77 -3.93 -31.33
CA HIS A 979 -13.71 -3.48 -30.29
C HIS A 979 -13.07 -2.49 -29.30
N VAL A 980 -11.82 -2.73 -28.87
CA VAL A 980 -11.09 -1.82 -27.97
C VAL A 980 -10.72 -0.52 -28.68
N LEU A 981 -10.36 -0.58 -29.97
CA LEU A 981 -10.04 0.60 -30.76
C LEU A 981 -11.27 1.48 -31.01
N LEU A 982 -12.46 0.88 -31.18
CA LEU A 982 -13.71 1.61 -31.30
C LEU A 982 -14.01 2.42 -30.03
N LEU A 983 -14.01 1.76 -28.87
CA LEU A 983 -14.26 2.43 -27.59
C LEU A 983 -13.18 3.46 -27.23
N MET A 984 -11.94 3.24 -27.68
CA MET A 984 -10.90 4.26 -27.58
C MET A 984 -11.27 5.54 -28.33
N ASP A 985 -11.73 5.41 -29.56
CA ASP A 985 -12.08 6.55 -30.41
C ASP A 985 -13.29 7.30 -29.80
N ASP A 986 -14.24 6.58 -29.23
CA ASP A 986 -15.35 7.16 -28.46
C ASP A 986 -14.85 7.95 -27.24
N LEU A 987 -13.95 7.36 -26.43
CA LEU A 987 -13.35 8.03 -25.28
C LEU A 987 -12.52 9.26 -25.69
N LEU A 988 -11.83 9.18 -26.83
CA LEU A 988 -11.09 10.30 -27.40
C LEU A 988 -12.04 11.44 -27.77
N ASN A 989 -13.16 11.14 -28.43
CA ASN A 989 -14.19 12.13 -28.78
C ASN A 989 -14.82 12.74 -27.51
N LEU A 990 -15.14 11.93 -26.50
CA LEU A 990 -15.70 12.40 -25.23
C LEU A 990 -14.70 13.24 -24.42
N SER A 991 -13.39 13.00 -24.58
CA SER A 991 -12.35 13.85 -23.98
C SER A 991 -12.32 15.28 -24.55
N LEU A 992 -13.00 15.50 -25.69
CA LEU A 992 -13.15 16.77 -26.39
C LEU A 992 -14.56 17.35 -26.28
N HIS A 993 -15.41 16.81 -25.40
CA HIS A 993 -16.81 17.24 -25.24
C HIS A 993 -16.94 18.67 -24.68
N SER A 994 -18.10 19.32 -24.82
CA SER A 994 -18.36 20.68 -24.31
C SER A 994 -18.39 20.78 -22.76
N TYR A 995 -18.89 19.74 -22.08
CA TYR A 995 -18.89 19.66 -20.61
C TYR A 995 -17.54 19.25 -20.02
N GLU A 996 -17.05 20.02 -19.04
CA GLU A 996 -15.77 19.78 -18.38
C GLU A 996 -15.72 18.43 -17.64
N THR A 997 -16.75 18.09 -16.88
CA THR A 997 -16.81 16.83 -16.12
C THR A 997 -16.67 15.62 -17.03
N VAL A 998 -17.39 15.62 -18.16
CA VAL A 998 -17.30 14.59 -19.21
C VAL A 998 -15.88 14.50 -19.75
N ARG A 999 -15.27 15.63 -20.15
CA ARG A 999 -13.89 15.67 -20.66
C ARG A 999 -12.88 15.08 -19.68
N VAL A 1000 -12.95 15.51 -18.42
CA VAL A 1000 -11.99 15.11 -17.37
C VAL A 1000 -12.06 13.61 -17.10
N ILE A 1001 -13.26 13.04 -17.03
CA ILE A 1001 -13.45 11.62 -16.70
C ILE A 1001 -13.12 10.74 -17.91
N ALA A 1002 -13.55 11.11 -19.12
CA ALA A 1002 -13.14 10.44 -20.35
C ALA A 1002 -11.62 10.46 -20.54
N GLY A 1003 -10.98 11.62 -20.34
CA GLY A 1003 -9.53 11.77 -20.42
C GLY A 1003 -8.77 10.89 -19.41
N LYS A 1004 -9.30 10.71 -18.19
CA LYS A 1004 -8.72 9.78 -17.20
C LYS A 1004 -8.81 8.32 -17.66
N SER A 1005 -9.96 7.90 -18.18
CA SER A 1005 -10.16 6.54 -18.70
C SER A 1005 -9.27 6.26 -19.92
N LEU A 1006 -9.22 7.20 -20.87
CA LEU A 1006 -8.34 7.17 -22.03
C LEU A 1006 -6.85 7.04 -21.62
N LEU A 1007 -6.43 7.76 -20.56
CA LEU A 1007 -5.07 7.68 -20.04
C LEU A 1007 -4.73 6.30 -19.43
N LYS A 1008 -5.68 5.66 -18.73
CA LYS A 1008 -5.49 4.28 -18.21
C LYS A 1008 -5.24 3.33 -19.38
N MET A 1009 -6.01 3.48 -20.45
CA MET A 1009 -5.91 2.65 -21.65
C MET A 1009 -4.60 2.88 -22.40
N MET A 1010 -4.15 4.13 -22.59
CA MET A 1010 -2.84 4.45 -23.17
C MET A 1010 -1.67 3.83 -22.39
N LYS A 1011 -1.77 3.70 -21.05
CA LYS A 1011 -0.73 3.04 -20.24
C LYS A 1011 -0.69 1.53 -20.44
N ARG A 1012 -1.86 0.92 -20.69
CA ARG A 1012 -2.01 -0.51 -20.98
C ARG A 1012 -1.54 -0.83 -22.40
N TRP A 1013 -1.89 0.05 -23.34
CA TRP A 1013 -1.67 -0.08 -24.78
C TRP A 1013 -0.82 1.08 -25.34
N PRO A 1014 0.51 1.10 -25.13
CA PRO A 1014 1.33 2.25 -25.52
C PRO A 1014 1.30 2.62 -27.01
N PHE A 1015 0.96 1.69 -27.92
CA PHE A 1015 0.89 2.01 -29.35
C PHE A 1015 -0.28 2.93 -29.70
N THR A 1016 -1.34 3.01 -28.89
CA THR A 1016 -2.46 3.94 -29.14
C THR A 1016 -2.06 5.40 -28.95
N ILE A 1017 -0.98 5.65 -28.20
CA ILE A 1017 -0.51 7.00 -27.89
C ILE A 1017 -0.22 7.79 -29.16
N SER A 1018 0.37 7.16 -30.19
CA SER A 1018 0.67 7.87 -31.45
C SER A 1018 -0.60 8.36 -32.15
N LYS A 1019 -1.61 7.49 -32.29
CA LYS A 1019 -2.90 7.83 -32.89
C LYS A 1019 -3.55 9.00 -32.13
N CYS A 1020 -3.67 8.89 -30.80
CA CYS A 1020 -4.27 9.94 -30.00
C CYS A 1020 -3.48 11.26 -30.06
N VAL A 1021 -2.14 11.21 -30.05
CA VAL A 1021 -1.32 12.42 -30.15
C VAL A 1021 -1.54 13.13 -31.50
N LEU A 1022 -1.62 12.38 -32.61
CA LEU A 1022 -1.88 12.96 -33.93
C LEU A 1022 -3.24 13.68 -33.96
N THR A 1023 -4.31 12.99 -33.57
CA THR A 1023 -5.67 13.55 -33.55
C THR A 1023 -5.79 14.77 -32.62
N LEU A 1024 -5.24 14.70 -31.41
CA LEU A 1024 -5.30 15.82 -30.46
C LEU A 1024 -4.44 17.01 -30.92
N SER A 1025 -3.34 16.77 -31.63
CA SER A 1025 -2.49 17.85 -32.15
C SER A 1025 -3.13 18.61 -33.31
N GLU A 1026 -4.03 17.99 -34.06
CA GLU A 1026 -4.79 18.67 -35.12
C GLU A 1026 -5.69 19.77 -34.56
N ASN A 1027 -6.31 19.53 -33.40
CA ASN A 1027 -7.11 20.53 -32.71
C ASN A 1027 -6.29 21.74 -32.23
N LEU A 1028 -4.99 21.56 -31.98
CA LEU A 1028 -4.09 22.66 -31.63
C LEU A 1028 -3.61 23.45 -32.85
N ARG A 1029 -3.71 22.87 -34.05
CA ARG A 1029 -3.27 23.49 -35.31
C ARG A 1029 -4.36 24.29 -35.98
N SER A 1030 -5.61 23.82 -35.90
CA SER A 1030 -6.71 24.47 -36.59
C SER A 1030 -7.18 25.71 -35.81
N PRO A 1031 -7.14 26.92 -36.41
CA PRO A 1031 -7.69 28.12 -35.77
C PRO A 1031 -9.22 28.07 -35.63
N SER A 1032 -9.89 27.13 -36.30
CA SER A 1032 -11.34 26.91 -36.20
C SER A 1032 -11.75 25.94 -35.09
N SER A 1033 -10.79 25.34 -34.36
CA SER A 1033 -11.12 24.39 -33.30
C SER A 1033 -11.73 25.09 -32.09
N PRO A 1034 -12.82 24.54 -31.52
CA PRO A 1034 -13.47 25.16 -30.37
C PRO A 1034 -12.61 25.08 -29.11
N GLU A 1035 -12.73 26.09 -28.24
CA GLU A 1035 -11.91 26.23 -27.03
C GLU A 1035 -11.93 24.98 -26.15
N TYR A 1036 -13.11 24.38 -25.93
CA TYR A 1036 -13.25 23.19 -25.10
C TYR A 1036 -12.47 21.98 -25.66
N ALA A 1037 -12.36 21.84 -26.98
CA ALA A 1037 -11.61 20.76 -27.62
C ALA A 1037 -10.09 21.01 -27.51
N VAL A 1038 -9.66 22.27 -27.60
CA VAL A 1038 -8.27 22.66 -27.33
C VAL A 1038 -7.90 22.36 -25.87
N LEU A 1039 -8.76 22.74 -24.92
CA LEU A 1039 -8.55 22.46 -23.49
C LEU A 1039 -8.49 20.95 -23.20
N GLY A 1040 -9.42 20.17 -23.76
CA GLY A 1040 -9.43 18.71 -23.65
C GLY A 1040 -8.16 18.08 -24.22
N SER A 1041 -7.72 18.54 -25.40
CA SER A 1041 -6.49 18.08 -26.06
C SER A 1041 -5.26 18.39 -25.20
N CYS A 1042 -5.15 19.61 -24.69
CA CYS A 1042 -4.07 20.02 -23.80
C CYS A 1042 -4.04 19.18 -22.51
N ALA A 1043 -5.20 18.91 -21.91
CA ALA A 1043 -5.30 18.12 -20.67
C ALA A 1043 -4.75 16.70 -20.85
N VAL A 1044 -5.03 16.03 -21.97
CA VAL A 1044 -4.52 14.68 -22.27
C VAL A 1044 -3.04 14.72 -22.68
N LEU A 1045 -2.64 15.65 -23.55
CA LEU A 1045 -1.26 15.76 -24.06
C LEU A 1045 -0.27 16.17 -22.97
N ALA A 1046 -0.69 16.96 -21.97
CA ALA A 1046 0.14 17.36 -20.84
C ALA A 1046 0.38 16.23 -19.82
N THR A 1047 -0.28 15.07 -19.98
CA THR A 1047 -0.09 13.95 -19.05
C THR A 1047 1.31 13.37 -19.11
N GLN A 1048 1.81 12.91 -17.95
CA GLN A 1048 3.15 12.34 -17.86
C GLN A 1048 3.34 11.09 -18.73
N THR A 1049 2.27 10.33 -19.00
CA THR A 1049 2.33 9.13 -19.86
C THR A 1049 2.69 9.51 -21.30
N VAL A 1050 1.96 10.48 -21.86
CA VAL A 1050 2.18 10.96 -23.23
C VAL A 1050 3.55 11.61 -23.33
N LEU A 1051 3.88 12.54 -22.42
CA LEU A 1051 5.18 13.21 -22.40
C LEU A 1051 6.37 12.23 -22.30
N LYS A 1052 6.27 11.16 -21.50
CA LYS A 1052 7.31 10.12 -21.41
C LYS A 1052 7.46 9.33 -22.71
N CYS A 1053 6.36 9.05 -23.41
CA CYS A 1053 6.41 8.35 -24.70
C CYS A 1053 7.11 9.21 -25.75
N LEU A 1054 6.69 10.47 -25.87
CA LEU A 1054 7.22 11.45 -26.84
C LEU A 1054 8.71 11.77 -26.63
N THR A 1055 9.17 11.75 -25.38
CA THR A 1055 10.57 12.07 -25.03
C THR A 1055 11.49 10.86 -24.96
N GLY A 1056 10.94 9.64 -24.76
CA GLY A 1056 11.72 8.45 -24.41
C GLY A 1056 12.01 7.47 -25.54
N TYR A 1057 11.18 7.41 -26.58
CA TYR A 1057 11.36 6.50 -27.72
C TYR A 1057 11.77 7.30 -28.94
N LYS A 1058 13.08 7.44 -29.20
CA LYS A 1058 13.59 8.09 -30.41
C LYS A 1058 13.94 7.11 -31.55
N GLY A 1059 13.77 5.79 -31.37
CA GLY A 1059 14.38 4.82 -32.28
C GLY A 1059 13.60 3.56 -32.66
N THR A 1060 12.41 3.28 -32.10
CA THR A 1060 11.73 2.01 -32.39
C THR A 1060 10.25 2.21 -32.75
N PHE A 1061 9.89 1.81 -33.97
CA PHE A 1061 8.55 1.49 -34.46
C PHE A 1061 7.45 2.58 -34.51
N PHE A 1062 7.71 3.82 -34.09
CA PHE A 1062 6.69 4.89 -34.10
C PHE A 1062 6.84 5.96 -35.20
N PHE A 1063 7.84 5.86 -36.08
CA PHE A 1063 8.36 7.02 -36.83
C PHE A 1063 8.20 7.00 -38.36
N SER A 1064 7.35 6.17 -38.96
CA SER A 1064 7.05 6.33 -40.40
C SER A 1064 6.28 7.63 -40.68
N ASP A 1065 5.27 7.94 -39.86
CA ASP A 1065 4.39 9.08 -40.14
C ASP A 1065 4.86 10.42 -39.55
N TRP A 1066 5.78 10.39 -38.58
CA TRP A 1066 6.31 11.61 -37.93
C TRP A 1066 7.30 12.39 -38.80
N ASN A 1067 7.89 11.78 -39.84
CA ASN A 1067 8.79 12.50 -40.75
C ASN A 1067 8.06 13.62 -41.52
N SER A 1068 6.74 13.51 -41.72
CA SER A 1068 5.90 14.60 -42.22
C SER A 1068 5.78 15.76 -41.21
N PHE A 1069 5.78 15.46 -39.92
CA PHE A 1069 5.59 16.41 -38.81
C PHE A 1069 6.87 17.21 -38.47
N LYS A 1070 8.05 16.61 -38.69
CA LYS A 1070 9.35 17.31 -38.51
C LYS A 1070 9.60 18.41 -39.55
N LEU A 1071 9.00 18.31 -40.75
CA LEU A 1071 9.16 19.31 -41.80
C LEU A 1071 8.36 20.60 -41.53
N SER A 1072 7.24 20.55 -40.80
CA SER A 1072 6.44 21.75 -40.47
C SER A 1072 6.87 22.47 -39.18
N SER A 1073 7.43 21.76 -38.20
CA SER A 1073 7.87 22.36 -36.91
C SER A 1073 9.09 23.29 -37.01
N ARG A 1074 9.78 23.35 -38.16
CA ARG A 1074 10.80 24.38 -38.43
C ARG A 1074 10.23 25.79 -38.63
N VAL A 1075 8.92 25.92 -38.85
CA VAL A 1075 8.26 27.22 -39.08
C VAL A 1075 7.87 27.94 -37.78
N ILE A 1076 7.79 27.23 -36.63
CA ILE A 1076 7.36 27.84 -35.36
C ILE A 1076 8.53 28.46 -34.57
N LYS A 1077 9.79 28.17 -34.93
CA LYS A 1077 10.98 28.73 -34.25
C LYS A 1077 11.40 30.13 -34.69
N SER A 1078 10.67 30.79 -35.60
CA SER A 1078 11.04 32.13 -36.10
C SER A 1078 10.18 33.28 -35.55
N SER A 1079 9.32 33.07 -34.56
CA SER A 1079 8.45 34.13 -34.02
C SER A 1079 8.69 34.53 -32.55
N GLU A 1080 9.68 33.95 -31.85
CA GLU A 1080 10.02 34.33 -30.46
C GLU A 1080 11.17 35.37 -30.39
N SER A 1081 11.24 36.28 -31.35
CA SER A 1081 12.09 37.47 -31.28
C SER A 1081 11.28 38.70 -31.66
N ASN A 1082 10.32 39.07 -30.80
CA ASN A 1082 9.81 40.44 -30.57
C ASN A 1082 8.59 40.39 -29.65
N GLN A 1083 8.82 40.48 -28.34
CA GLN A 1083 8.07 41.29 -27.38
C GLN A 1083 8.73 41.24 -26.00
#